data_AF-A0A8H7S7R2-F1
#
_entry.id   AF-A0A8H7S7R2-F1
#
_cell.length_a   1.000
_cell.length_b   1.000
_cell.length_c   1.000
_cell.angle_alpha   90.00
_cell.angle_beta   90.00
_cell.angle_gamma   90.00
#
_symmetry.space_group_name_H-M   'P 1'
#
loop_
_entity.id
_entity.type
_entity.pdbx_description
1 polymer ?
#
loop_
_entity_poly.entity_id
_entity_poly.type
_entity_poly.pdbx_seq_one_letter_code
_entity_poly.pdbx_strand_id
1 'polypeptide(L)'
;MEHSTPRDFLFHLNQGNYQAALDIAKELELDTDVVYKTQWTKRSKKQPTVDDVDLLNHIQDKAWIVSQCLETLVDDPPLQQKILEMGLKACPIQQQQSLNINSKDASLNNDVDNNNTNNTNNTLWLRARLYFLQYIDRLKTFNLIWPTIKHKSKIDFATAYNEFRDCNLIAQAIEYATNENAIALRALFVHHGAVVLPYRFDILAAIPETAEPSQFDLPQQRLQEQQQQQSDDHENGNEGGGEEEWIIQQPWRNELDISESMRDIIEVPTTEHTTYNAWIGQQVNRCEYPTTLKNKVAQWYVDRSTAADSIGLASQALEWIRYARLMDVNGLDKEELQLDWLCKYVYSSMDDHDDDAIVDLDTFKTKMTSYEVVDKLLKQTNATRIIDDMKQLVLPWLSVCNDIIHQEQQDEENESVDMILYRWLLDTADRGHFDWCCLVFEHSKPTLPENERIIKNDEDLARLALAMLYTTSGSIDTQLRTFVSLPEWEFDENDHPYQDTKEKHTEMGSFLALTETPLGLFTVLQEVGSYGLTQMLDVLHLHLQWAEVLARYHASVSLRWYLEDHSIDTQRQMCVRLASQAGSAHLDDDDEWRELLEEMMGLQGENGKGVFPDLSRTEIFEIFFSSLLRCGRFRLAKDLMVGPKRDKTLDIGRAEQLILDAEQEFFDNATTGNMYDGNMKLAMECLNILPPTDMVNEEKDLIEATHTLISEYHVMDRPNIELMPIQVRQSTNRLDLISKLINSRRGIYRQPTQVLDLTQKLGYQDNLLAQVRVLAMLASAALVDEDFDMSYKLCCATVDKARSIETHPNRRRYRMDEMNQAAWQACFNLGKVELFENPRKRLDVLAMALELAPAENVSEVLSVWRKLDRQVPPSDLEWLEDANQDLVSASTSIRDDKGVGWHSLFDSARRQQWLLGDLLGGSSSTGNSGTSTPEPGFEGKRKRDQLREMVGGWLF
;
A
#
# COMPACT_ATOMS: atom_id res chain seq x y z
N MET A 1 -77.45 -80.60 31.38
CA MET A 1 -77.09 -79.33 30.72
C MET A 1 -77.50 -78.26 31.67
N GLU A 2 -76.54 -77.62 32.34
CA GLU A 2 -76.83 -76.49 33.23
C GLU A 2 -77.24 -75.30 32.35
N HIS A 3 -78.38 -74.69 32.66
CA HIS A 3 -78.85 -73.53 31.92
C HIS A 3 -77.92 -72.34 32.20
N SER A 4 -77.37 -71.75 31.14
CA SER A 4 -76.49 -70.59 31.20
C SER A 4 -77.14 -69.47 32.03
N THR A 5 -76.43 -68.86 32.98
CA THR A 5 -76.96 -67.77 33.80
C THR A 5 -76.45 -66.39 33.35
N PRO A 6 -77.15 -65.28 33.65
CA PRO A 6 -76.64 -63.93 33.40
C PRO A 6 -75.29 -63.61 34.09
N ARG A 7 -74.92 -64.36 35.14
CA ARG A 7 -73.60 -64.24 35.78
C ARG A 7 -72.50 -64.85 34.91
N ASP A 8 -72.79 -65.96 34.23
CA ASP A 8 -71.85 -66.61 33.31
C ASP A 8 -71.61 -65.74 32.07
N PHE A 9 -72.66 -65.04 31.60
CA PHE A 9 -72.54 -64.01 30.56
C PHE A 9 -71.53 -62.91 30.94
N LEU A 10 -71.68 -62.27 32.11
CA LEU A 10 -70.77 -61.22 32.57
C LEU A 10 -69.35 -61.74 32.84
N PHE A 11 -69.22 -62.99 33.30
CA PHE A 11 -67.92 -63.63 33.51
C PHE A 11 -67.15 -63.81 32.19
N HIS A 12 -67.79 -64.37 31.17
CA HIS A 12 -67.17 -64.54 29.85
C HIS A 12 -66.88 -63.20 29.16
N LEU A 13 -67.75 -62.20 29.35
CA LEU A 13 -67.57 -60.83 28.84
C LEU A 13 -66.33 -60.14 29.44
N ASN A 14 -66.13 -60.26 30.76
CA ASN A 14 -65.00 -59.66 31.45
C ASN A 14 -63.68 -60.36 31.07
N GLN A 15 -63.70 -61.69 30.86
CA GLN A 15 -62.56 -62.49 30.44
C GLN A 15 -62.15 -62.30 28.97
N GLY A 16 -63.02 -61.70 28.14
CA GLY A 16 -62.74 -61.49 26.71
C GLY A 16 -63.13 -62.67 25.81
N ASN A 17 -63.93 -63.62 26.31
CA ASN A 17 -64.47 -64.73 25.53
C ASN A 17 -65.79 -64.31 24.84
N TYR A 18 -65.69 -63.42 23.86
CA TYR A 18 -66.85 -62.77 23.24
C TYR A 18 -67.81 -63.71 22.51
N GLN A 19 -67.31 -64.76 21.85
CA GLN A 19 -68.17 -65.72 21.16
C GLN A 19 -69.07 -66.49 22.13
N ALA A 20 -68.51 -66.97 23.24
CA ALA A 20 -69.28 -67.62 24.30
C ALA A 20 -70.28 -66.66 24.94
N ALA A 21 -69.90 -65.39 25.14
CA ALA A 21 -70.82 -64.36 25.63
C ALA A 21 -71.96 -64.06 24.63
N LEU A 22 -71.71 -64.08 23.32
CA LEU A 22 -72.73 -63.90 22.27
C LEU A 22 -73.71 -65.08 22.22
N ASP A 23 -73.20 -66.31 22.34
CA ASP A 23 -74.03 -67.52 22.32
C ASP A 23 -74.95 -67.55 23.56
N ILE A 24 -74.43 -67.16 24.74
CA ILE A 24 -75.22 -67.01 25.97
C ILE A 24 -76.20 -65.84 25.87
N ALA A 25 -75.81 -64.71 25.25
CA ALA A 25 -76.72 -63.58 25.04
C ALA A 25 -77.93 -63.96 24.16
N LYS A 26 -77.70 -64.75 23.10
CA LYS A 26 -78.76 -65.27 22.22
C LYS A 26 -79.65 -66.30 22.92
N GLU A 27 -79.07 -67.17 23.74
CA GLU A 27 -79.82 -68.15 24.55
C GLU A 27 -80.73 -67.45 25.59
N LEU A 28 -80.30 -66.30 26.13
CA LEU A 28 -80.97 -65.56 27.19
C LEU A 28 -81.76 -64.32 26.71
N GLU A 29 -81.89 -64.10 25.40
CA GLU A 29 -82.51 -62.90 24.80
C GLU A 29 -81.96 -61.56 25.36
N LEU A 30 -80.67 -61.52 25.71
CA LEU A 30 -79.98 -60.32 26.20
C LEU A 30 -79.51 -59.45 25.03
N ASP A 31 -79.38 -58.14 25.28
CA ASP A 31 -78.91 -57.18 24.29
C ASP A 31 -77.48 -57.51 23.83
N THR A 32 -77.36 -57.92 22.56
CA THR A 32 -76.08 -58.28 21.94
C THR A 32 -75.16 -57.07 21.77
N ASP A 33 -75.71 -55.85 21.73
CA ASP A 33 -74.92 -54.62 21.62
C ASP A 33 -73.93 -54.50 22.78
N VAL A 34 -74.28 -54.96 23.98
CA VAL A 34 -73.38 -54.91 25.16
C VAL A 34 -72.09 -55.69 24.90
N VAL A 35 -72.17 -56.83 24.20
CA VAL A 35 -71.00 -57.65 23.86
C VAL A 35 -70.14 -56.95 22.80
N TYR A 36 -70.77 -56.44 21.74
CA TYR A 36 -70.04 -55.74 20.67
C TYR A 36 -69.44 -54.41 21.16
N LYS A 37 -70.14 -53.63 22.00
CA LYS A 37 -69.66 -52.38 22.62
C LYS A 37 -68.47 -52.62 23.55
N THR A 38 -68.52 -53.68 24.38
CA THR A 38 -67.41 -54.02 25.28
C THR A 38 -66.20 -54.60 24.53
N GLN A 39 -66.44 -55.35 23.46
CA GLN A 39 -65.38 -55.83 22.55
C GLN A 39 -64.69 -54.66 21.84
N TRP A 40 -65.45 -53.71 21.29
CA TRP A 40 -64.92 -52.50 20.66
C TRP A 40 -64.12 -51.63 21.62
N THR A 41 -64.66 -51.28 22.79
CA THR A 41 -63.98 -50.40 23.77
C THR A 41 -62.67 -50.98 24.30
N LYS A 42 -62.56 -52.31 24.42
CA LYS A 42 -61.30 -52.98 24.79
C LYS A 42 -60.27 -52.99 23.64
N ARG A 43 -60.70 -53.13 22.39
CA ARG A 43 -59.82 -53.18 21.20
C ARG A 43 -59.40 -51.81 20.71
N SER A 44 -60.31 -50.83 20.71
CA SER A 44 -60.05 -49.43 20.36
C SER A 44 -58.91 -48.82 21.19
N LYS A 45 -58.79 -49.17 22.48
CA LYS A 45 -57.69 -48.72 23.36
C LYS A 45 -56.29 -49.25 22.98
N LYS A 46 -56.19 -50.28 22.13
CA LYS A 46 -54.94 -50.96 21.75
C LYS A 46 -54.58 -50.79 20.26
N GLN A 47 -55.18 -49.79 19.59
CA GLN A 47 -55.29 -49.64 18.13
C GLN A 47 -56.23 -50.69 17.51
N PRO A 48 -57.36 -50.28 16.90
CA PRO A 48 -58.28 -51.19 16.22
C PRO A 48 -57.66 -51.69 14.90
N THR A 49 -58.16 -52.82 14.39
CA THR A 49 -57.85 -53.37 13.07
C THR A 49 -59.04 -53.24 12.12
N VAL A 50 -58.86 -53.49 10.82
CA VAL A 50 -59.92 -53.39 9.80
C VAL A 50 -61.14 -54.26 10.13
N ASP A 51 -60.91 -55.46 10.69
CA ASP A 51 -61.94 -56.42 11.10
C ASP A 51 -62.70 -55.95 12.36
N ASP A 52 -62.06 -55.13 13.20
CA ASP A 52 -62.70 -54.58 14.40
C ASP A 52 -63.75 -53.52 14.06
N VAL A 53 -63.54 -52.78 12.97
CA VAL A 53 -64.52 -51.80 12.47
C VAL A 53 -65.80 -52.48 12.00
N ASP A 54 -65.71 -53.72 11.51
CA ASP A 54 -66.88 -54.47 11.06
C ASP A 54 -67.79 -54.88 12.24
N LEU A 55 -67.26 -54.89 13.47
CA LEU A 55 -68.06 -55.09 14.69
C LEU A 55 -69.09 -53.96 14.89
N LEU A 56 -68.80 -52.74 14.42
CA LEU A 56 -69.72 -51.61 14.53
C LEU A 56 -70.99 -51.81 13.68
N ASN A 57 -70.94 -52.62 12.62
CA ASN A 57 -72.13 -52.94 11.81
C ASN A 57 -73.16 -53.78 12.56
N HIS A 58 -72.74 -54.48 13.61
CA HIS A 58 -73.60 -55.36 14.40
C HIS A 58 -74.31 -54.64 15.56
N ILE A 59 -73.97 -53.38 15.83
CA ILE A 59 -74.52 -52.57 16.92
C ILE A 59 -75.75 -51.78 16.43
N GLN A 60 -76.84 -51.78 17.18
CA GLN A 60 -78.07 -51.06 16.83
C GLN A 60 -78.08 -49.59 17.31
N ASP A 61 -77.36 -49.29 18.39
CA ASP A 61 -77.24 -47.94 18.94
C ASP A 61 -76.38 -47.00 18.08
N LYS A 62 -77.02 -46.34 17.12
CA LYS A 62 -76.39 -45.39 16.19
C LYS A 62 -75.72 -44.20 16.87
N ALA A 63 -76.28 -43.70 17.98
CA ALA A 63 -75.74 -42.54 18.68
C ALA A 63 -74.40 -42.89 19.35
N TRP A 64 -74.34 -44.10 19.92
CA TRP A 64 -73.10 -44.65 20.45
C TRP A 64 -72.05 -44.86 19.34
N ILE A 65 -72.43 -45.44 18.19
CA ILE A 65 -71.50 -45.62 17.05
C ILE A 65 -70.92 -44.27 16.62
N VAL A 66 -71.74 -43.24 16.48
CA VAL A 66 -71.28 -41.90 16.10
C VAL A 66 -70.33 -41.30 17.14
N SER A 67 -70.63 -41.41 18.43
CA SER A 67 -69.72 -40.93 19.49
C SER A 67 -68.36 -41.62 19.43
N GLN A 68 -68.35 -42.95 19.23
CA GLN A 68 -67.12 -43.71 19.16
C GLN A 68 -66.33 -43.38 17.89
N CYS A 69 -66.97 -43.29 16.72
CA CYS A 69 -66.30 -42.92 15.49
C CYS A 69 -65.69 -41.50 15.51
N LEU A 70 -66.23 -40.57 16.30
CA LEU A 70 -65.64 -39.24 16.50
C LEU A 70 -64.44 -39.26 17.46
N GLU A 71 -64.49 -40.08 18.51
CA GLU A 71 -63.44 -40.19 19.53
C GLU A 71 -62.26 -41.07 19.10
N THR A 72 -62.50 -42.11 18.29
CA THR A 72 -61.44 -43.06 17.92
C THR A 72 -60.51 -42.50 16.85
N LEU A 73 -59.21 -42.55 17.15
CA LEU A 73 -58.13 -42.13 16.28
C LEU A 73 -57.15 -43.28 16.08
N VAL A 74 -56.69 -43.46 14.84
CA VAL A 74 -55.84 -44.57 14.43
C VAL A 74 -54.65 -44.05 13.65
N ASP A 75 -53.49 -44.69 13.81
CA ASP A 75 -52.25 -44.32 13.11
C ASP A 75 -52.24 -44.74 11.63
N ASP A 76 -53.15 -45.62 11.21
CA ASP A 76 -53.29 -46.09 9.83
C ASP A 76 -54.33 -45.24 9.07
N PRO A 77 -53.93 -44.41 8.10
CA PRO A 77 -54.84 -43.52 7.37
C PRO A 77 -56.05 -44.17 6.68
N PRO A 78 -55.91 -45.30 5.93
CA PRO A 78 -57.06 -45.95 5.31
C PRO A 78 -58.05 -46.51 6.35
N LEU A 79 -57.56 -46.95 7.50
CA LEU A 79 -58.41 -47.41 8.60
C LEU A 79 -59.13 -46.23 9.27
N GLN A 80 -58.45 -45.11 9.49
CA GLN A 80 -59.08 -43.87 9.99
C GLN A 80 -60.19 -43.40 9.05
N GLN A 81 -59.97 -43.46 7.73
CA GLN A 81 -61.00 -43.14 6.74
C GLN A 81 -62.20 -44.08 6.86
N LYS A 82 -61.97 -45.41 6.97
CA LYS A 82 -63.05 -46.40 7.14
C LYS A 82 -63.89 -46.11 8.39
N ILE A 83 -63.28 -45.70 9.51
CA ILE A 83 -63.97 -45.35 10.76
C ILE A 83 -64.88 -44.12 10.58
N LEU A 84 -64.37 -43.07 9.92
CA LEU A 84 -65.15 -41.85 9.67
C LEU A 84 -66.31 -42.12 8.69
N GLU A 85 -66.09 -42.91 7.64
CA GLU A 85 -67.15 -43.31 6.71
C GLU A 85 -68.22 -44.17 7.38
N MET A 86 -67.84 -45.02 8.34
CA MET A 86 -68.77 -45.80 9.15
C MET A 86 -69.63 -44.91 10.06
N GLY A 87 -69.02 -43.92 10.73
CA GLY A 87 -69.76 -42.92 11.50
C GLY A 87 -70.72 -42.10 10.63
N LEU A 88 -70.29 -41.73 9.42
CA LEU A 88 -71.12 -41.02 8.45
C LEU A 88 -72.34 -41.84 7.98
N LYS A 89 -72.17 -43.15 7.78
CA LYS A 89 -73.26 -44.09 7.43
C LYS A 89 -74.25 -44.28 8.58
N ALA A 90 -73.78 -44.19 9.82
CA ALA A 90 -74.62 -44.32 11.01
C ALA A 90 -75.54 -43.10 11.23
N CYS A 91 -75.18 -41.93 10.72
CA CYS A 91 -76.03 -40.73 10.77
C CYS A 91 -77.27 -40.87 9.86
N PRO A 92 -78.50 -40.77 10.40
CA PRO A 92 -79.72 -40.89 9.61
C PRO A 92 -79.91 -39.70 8.66
N ILE A 93 -80.11 -39.97 7.36
CA ILE A 93 -80.51 -38.97 6.36
C ILE A 93 -82.04 -38.97 6.31
N GLN A 94 -82.71 -38.06 7.04
CA GLN A 94 -84.15 -37.90 6.90
C GLN A 94 -84.42 -37.06 5.64
N GLN A 95 -85.02 -37.70 4.63
CA GLN A 95 -85.51 -37.02 3.43
C GLN A 95 -86.54 -35.95 3.82
N GLN A 96 -86.42 -34.79 3.16
CA GLN A 96 -87.24 -33.59 3.23
C GLN A 96 -88.75 -33.80 3.44
N GLN A 97 -89.24 -34.05 4.66
CA GLN A 97 -90.65 -33.83 5.01
C GLN A 97 -90.77 -33.38 6.47
N SER A 98 -90.38 -32.12 6.73
CA SER A 98 -90.86 -31.22 7.81
C SER A 98 -89.77 -30.36 8.46
N LEU A 99 -88.98 -29.62 7.68
CA LEU A 99 -88.36 -28.38 8.17
C LEU A 99 -88.78 -27.26 7.23
N ASN A 100 -90.08 -26.93 7.29
CA ASN A 100 -90.61 -25.73 6.68
C ASN A 100 -90.24 -24.55 7.59
N ILE A 101 -88.97 -24.14 7.56
CA ILE A 101 -88.53 -22.89 8.17
C ILE A 101 -88.40 -21.90 7.02
N ASN A 102 -89.55 -21.39 6.58
CA ASN A 102 -89.56 -20.14 5.84
C ASN A 102 -89.00 -19.06 6.76
N SER A 103 -88.06 -18.30 6.22
CA SER A 103 -87.46 -17.14 6.83
C SER A 103 -88.51 -16.09 7.23
N LYS A 104 -88.22 -15.43 8.37
CA LYS A 104 -88.65 -14.08 8.79
C LYS A 104 -89.73 -13.85 9.86
N ASP A 105 -90.49 -14.82 10.36
CA ASP A 105 -91.42 -14.53 11.49
C ASP A 105 -91.42 -15.62 12.56
N ALA A 106 -90.66 -15.39 13.65
CA ALA A 106 -90.85 -16.09 14.93
C ALA A 106 -90.85 -15.05 16.06
N SER A 107 -91.84 -14.17 16.02
CA SER A 107 -92.33 -13.50 17.21
C SER A 107 -93.43 -14.37 17.83
N LEU A 108 -93.24 -14.68 19.13
CA LEU A 108 -94.29 -15.04 20.10
C LEU A 108 -95.25 -16.16 19.69
N ASN A 109 -94.98 -17.39 20.12
CA ASN A 109 -95.95 -18.17 20.91
C ASN A 109 -95.31 -19.38 21.59
N ASN A 110 -95.52 -19.44 22.90
CA ASN A 110 -95.18 -20.54 23.79
C ASN A 110 -96.20 -21.68 23.60
N ASP A 111 -95.80 -22.73 22.90
CA ASP A 111 -96.35 -24.08 23.09
C ASP A 111 -95.18 -25.08 23.04
N VAL A 112 -94.67 -25.36 24.23
CA VAL A 112 -93.65 -26.34 24.61
C VAL A 112 -94.41 -27.68 24.72
N ASP A 113 -94.06 -28.77 24.03
CA ASP A 113 -93.23 -29.82 24.65
C ASP A 113 -92.90 -31.07 23.78
N ASN A 114 -93.06 -31.07 22.43
CA ASN A 114 -92.66 -32.28 21.64
C ASN A 114 -91.99 -32.03 20.27
N ASN A 115 -92.09 -30.83 19.69
CA ASN A 115 -91.45 -30.52 18.39
C ASN A 115 -90.02 -29.97 18.52
N ASN A 116 -89.64 -29.43 19.69
CA ASN A 116 -88.32 -28.82 19.89
C ASN A 116 -87.22 -29.88 20.13
N THR A 117 -87.53 -31.00 20.77
CA THR A 117 -86.63 -32.15 20.97
C THR A 117 -86.31 -32.88 19.66
N ASN A 118 -87.30 -33.03 18.77
CA ASN A 118 -87.07 -33.62 17.44
C ASN A 118 -86.23 -32.70 16.54
N ASN A 119 -86.48 -31.39 16.56
CA ASN A 119 -85.66 -30.43 15.81
C ASN A 119 -84.22 -30.36 16.35
N THR A 120 -84.03 -30.29 17.67
CA THR A 120 -82.68 -30.28 18.27
C THR A 120 -81.92 -31.58 18.02
N ASN A 121 -82.57 -32.73 18.15
CA ASN A 121 -81.96 -34.03 17.81
C ASN A 121 -81.59 -34.10 16.31
N ASN A 122 -82.46 -33.62 15.42
CA ASN A 122 -82.16 -33.56 13.99
C ASN A 122 -81.00 -32.60 13.68
N THR A 123 -80.92 -31.44 14.34
CA THR A 123 -79.77 -30.52 14.23
C THR A 123 -78.48 -31.17 14.74
N LEU A 124 -78.53 -31.96 15.82
CA LEU A 124 -77.36 -32.69 16.34
C LEU A 124 -76.87 -33.76 15.36
N TRP A 125 -77.77 -34.51 14.72
CA TRP A 125 -77.40 -35.48 13.68
C TRP A 125 -76.81 -34.82 12.44
N LEU A 126 -77.39 -33.70 12.00
CA LEU A 126 -76.85 -32.91 10.90
C LEU A 126 -75.46 -32.32 11.24
N ARG A 127 -75.24 -31.92 12.50
CA ARG A 127 -73.93 -31.45 12.98
C ARG A 127 -72.90 -32.56 13.04
N ALA A 128 -73.25 -33.73 13.60
CA ALA A 128 -72.37 -34.89 13.62
C ALA A 128 -72.01 -35.34 12.20
N ARG A 129 -72.99 -35.31 11.28
CA ARG A 129 -72.77 -35.55 9.85
C ARG A 129 -71.76 -34.55 9.28
N LEU A 130 -71.96 -33.24 9.50
CA LEU A 130 -71.04 -32.18 9.07
C LEU A 130 -69.61 -32.39 9.59
N TYR A 131 -69.43 -32.76 10.88
CA TYR A 131 -68.12 -33.08 11.44
C TYR A 131 -67.45 -34.26 10.71
N PHE A 132 -68.17 -35.34 10.42
CA PHE A 132 -67.60 -36.43 9.64
C PHE A 132 -67.23 -36.00 8.22
N LEU A 133 -68.01 -35.15 7.56
CA LEU A 133 -67.64 -34.65 6.22
C LEU A 133 -66.36 -33.82 6.32
N GLN A 134 -66.30 -32.88 7.27
CA GLN A 134 -65.14 -32.03 7.50
C GLN A 134 -63.90 -32.85 7.85
N TYR A 135 -64.02 -33.86 8.72
CA TYR A 135 -62.90 -34.71 9.11
C TYR A 135 -62.41 -35.58 7.97
N ILE A 136 -63.30 -36.14 7.14
CA ILE A 136 -62.89 -36.90 5.95
C ILE A 136 -62.15 -35.99 4.96
N ASP A 137 -62.65 -34.77 4.74
CA ASP A 137 -61.99 -33.79 3.88
C ASP A 137 -60.60 -33.41 4.42
N ARG A 138 -60.52 -33.05 5.71
CA ARG A 138 -59.26 -32.75 6.38
C ARG A 138 -58.32 -33.96 6.42
N LEU A 139 -58.82 -35.20 6.49
CA LEU A 139 -57.98 -36.41 6.45
C LEU A 139 -57.31 -36.56 5.08
N LYS A 140 -58.04 -36.27 3.99
CA LYS A 140 -57.46 -36.27 2.64
C LYS A 140 -56.36 -35.23 2.51
N THR A 141 -56.60 -34.02 2.99
CA THR A 141 -55.58 -32.97 3.02
C THR A 141 -54.39 -33.37 3.89
N PHE A 142 -54.65 -33.89 5.10
CA PHE A 142 -53.62 -34.30 6.05
C PHE A 142 -52.75 -35.44 5.50
N ASN A 143 -53.30 -36.37 4.71
CA ASN A 143 -52.51 -37.43 4.06
C ASN A 143 -51.45 -36.90 3.09
N LEU A 144 -51.72 -35.75 2.44
CA LEU A 144 -50.73 -35.08 1.59
C LEU A 144 -49.68 -34.33 2.41
N ILE A 145 -50.09 -33.77 3.54
CA ILE A 145 -49.21 -32.99 4.42
C ILE A 145 -48.33 -33.89 5.28
N TRP A 146 -48.83 -35.04 5.71
CA TRP A 146 -48.22 -35.94 6.70
C TRP A 146 -46.76 -36.32 6.41
N PRO A 147 -46.35 -36.64 5.17
CA PRO A 147 -44.95 -36.92 4.87
C PRO A 147 -44.02 -35.79 5.33
N THR A 148 -44.43 -34.52 5.20
CA THR A 148 -43.61 -33.36 5.57
C THR A 148 -43.47 -33.18 7.08
N ILE A 149 -44.54 -33.47 7.84
CA ILE A 149 -44.58 -33.32 9.31
C ILE A 149 -43.83 -34.45 10.01
N LYS A 150 -43.96 -35.68 9.48
CA LYS A 150 -43.33 -36.89 10.03
C LYS A 150 -41.79 -36.79 10.05
N HIS A 151 -41.20 -36.11 9.07
CA HIS A 151 -39.76 -35.93 9.03
C HIS A 151 -39.25 -34.88 10.04
N LYS A 152 -40.08 -33.90 10.43
CA LYS A 152 -39.70 -32.83 11.37
C LYS A 152 -40.01 -33.14 12.84
N SER A 153 -41.00 -34.00 13.12
CA SER A 153 -41.49 -34.27 14.48
C SER A 153 -41.65 -35.76 14.79
N LYS A 154 -41.32 -36.20 16.02
CA LYS A 154 -41.52 -37.59 16.50
C LYS A 154 -42.96 -37.82 17.01
N ILE A 155 -43.95 -37.26 16.32
CA ILE A 155 -45.36 -37.32 16.72
C ILE A 155 -46.03 -38.45 15.95
N ASP A 156 -47.01 -39.13 16.57
CA ASP A 156 -47.79 -40.19 15.94
C ASP A 156 -48.90 -39.60 15.04
N PHE A 157 -49.29 -40.34 13.99
CA PHE A 157 -50.29 -39.86 13.02
C PHE A 157 -51.62 -39.53 13.69
N ALA A 158 -52.09 -40.38 14.60
CA ALA A 158 -53.34 -40.18 15.32
C ALA A 158 -53.36 -38.87 16.12
N THR A 159 -52.26 -38.55 16.80
CA THR A 159 -52.13 -37.33 17.61
C THR A 159 -52.08 -36.07 16.76
N ALA A 160 -51.27 -36.05 15.69
CA ALA A 160 -51.16 -34.90 14.81
C ALA A 160 -52.44 -34.66 13.99
N TYR A 161 -53.12 -35.73 13.56
CA TYR A 161 -54.41 -35.60 12.89
C TYR A 161 -55.50 -35.07 13.83
N ASN A 162 -55.48 -35.44 15.11
CA ASN A 162 -56.43 -34.90 16.10
C ASN A 162 -56.31 -33.38 16.26
N GLU A 163 -55.09 -32.87 16.27
CA GLU A 163 -54.85 -31.43 16.32
C GLU A 163 -55.28 -30.76 15.00
N PHE A 164 -54.94 -31.37 13.85
CA PHE A 164 -55.27 -30.82 12.53
C PHE A 164 -56.77 -30.85 12.20
N ARG A 165 -57.54 -31.86 12.65
CA ARG A 165 -58.96 -31.99 12.27
C ARG A 165 -59.85 -30.92 12.89
N ASP A 166 -59.43 -30.34 14.01
CA ASP A 166 -60.16 -29.30 14.76
C ASP A 166 -59.50 -27.91 14.67
N CYS A 167 -58.30 -27.78 14.10
CA CYS A 167 -57.60 -26.50 14.01
C CYS A 167 -58.31 -25.45 13.13
N ASN A 168 -57.93 -24.19 13.30
CA ASN A 168 -58.30 -23.13 12.37
C ASN A 168 -57.35 -23.17 11.16
N LEU A 169 -57.91 -23.38 9.96
CA LEU A 169 -57.12 -23.53 8.74
C LEU A 169 -56.31 -22.29 8.36
N ILE A 170 -56.77 -21.08 8.72
CA ILE A 170 -56.05 -19.82 8.45
C ILE A 170 -54.82 -19.75 9.35
N ALA A 171 -54.99 -20.00 10.64
CA ALA A 171 -53.89 -20.01 11.60
C ALA A 171 -52.85 -21.09 11.28
N GLN A 172 -53.32 -22.27 10.89
CA GLN A 172 -52.45 -23.35 10.45
C GLN A 172 -51.69 -23.00 9.17
N ALA A 173 -52.32 -22.28 8.24
CA ALA A 173 -51.67 -21.80 7.03
C ALA A 173 -50.55 -20.78 7.35
N ILE A 174 -50.80 -19.86 8.30
CA ILE A 174 -49.77 -18.93 8.80
C ILE A 174 -48.62 -19.72 9.44
N GLU A 175 -48.91 -20.70 10.29
CA GLU A 175 -47.88 -21.53 10.91
C GLU A 175 -47.05 -22.30 9.86
N TYR A 176 -47.68 -22.85 8.83
CA TYR A 176 -46.96 -23.50 7.74
C TYR A 176 -46.13 -22.54 6.90
N ALA A 177 -46.60 -21.31 6.68
CA ALA A 177 -45.84 -20.25 6.02
C ALA A 177 -44.60 -19.87 6.84
N THR A 178 -44.75 -19.63 8.16
CA THR A 178 -43.63 -19.30 9.06
C THR A 178 -42.58 -20.41 9.16
N ASN A 179 -42.98 -21.67 8.99
CA ASN A 179 -42.10 -22.84 9.04
C ASN A 179 -41.57 -23.29 7.65
N GLU A 180 -41.78 -22.46 6.62
CA GLU A 180 -41.36 -22.70 5.24
C GLU A 180 -41.86 -24.05 4.66
N ASN A 181 -43.05 -24.50 5.08
CA ASN A 181 -43.63 -25.76 4.59
C ASN A 181 -44.51 -25.52 3.36
N ALA A 182 -43.87 -25.28 2.21
CA ALA A 182 -44.56 -24.98 0.96
C ALA A 182 -45.56 -26.07 0.52
N ILE A 183 -45.22 -27.35 0.72
CA ILE A 183 -46.08 -28.49 0.36
C ILE A 183 -47.37 -28.46 1.20
N ALA A 184 -47.25 -28.18 2.50
CA ALA A 184 -48.41 -28.12 3.38
C ALA A 184 -49.32 -26.92 3.07
N LEU A 185 -48.70 -25.78 2.81
CA LEU A 185 -49.43 -24.56 2.44
C LEU A 185 -50.15 -24.74 1.10
N ARG A 186 -49.49 -25.33 0.10
CA ARG A 186 -50.09 -25.70 -1.19
C ARG A 186 -51.29 -26.63 -1.02
N ALA A 187 -51.16 -27.67 -0.20
CA ALA A 187 -52.27 -28.59 0.06
C ALA A 187 -53.48 -27.86 0.67
N LEU A 188 -53.27 -26.88 1.56
CA LEU A 188 -54.36 -26.06 2.12
C LEU A 188 -55.02 -25.16 1.06
N PHE A 189 -54.25 -24.51 0.19
CA PHE A 189 -54.82 -23.69 -0.88
C PHE A 189 -55.57 -24.50 -1.92
N VAL A 190 -55.07 -25.69 -2.26
CA VAL A 190 -55.70 -26.59 -3.25
C VAL A 190 -57.00 -27.21 -2.71
N HIS A 191 -57.00 -27.71 -1.46
CA HIS A 191 -58.15 -28.45 -0.90
C HIS A 191 -59.15 -27.56 -0.16
N HIS A 192 -58.69 -26.46 0.45
CA HIS A 192 -59.51 -25.60 1.30
C HIS A 192 -59.46 -24.12 0.85
N GLY A 193 -59.23 -23.88 -0.44
CA GLY A 193 -59.06 -22.54 -1.02
C GLY A 193 -60.19 -21.57 -0.70
N ALA A 194 -61.45 -22.02 -0.66
CA ALA A 194 -62.61 -21.17 -0.33
C ALA A 194 -62.52 -20.52 1.06
N VAL A 195 -61.82 -21.15 2.01
CA VAL A 195 -61.64 -20.64 3.38
C VAL A 195 -60.34 -19.83 3.50
N VAL A 196 -59.27 -20.28 2.84
CA VAL A 196 -57.91 -19.77 3.06
C VAL A 196 -57.51 -18.65 2.09
N LEU A 197 -57.92 -18.72 0.81
CA LEU A 197 -57.53 -17.75 -0.22
C LEU A 197 -57.98 -16.29 0.03
N PRO A 198 -59.12 -16.02 0.71
CA PRO A 198 -59.46 -14.65 1.10
C PRO A 198 -58.42 -13.99 2.03
N TYR A 199 -57.54 -14.76 2.67
CA TYR A 199 -56.49 -14.26 3.57
C TYR A 199 -55.07 -14.49 3.01
N ARG A 200 -54.95 -14.87 1.74
CA ARG A 200 -53.69 -15.30 1.10
C ARG A 200 -52.52 -14.32 1.23
N PHE A 201 -52.77 -13.02 1.09
CA PHE A 201 -51.69 -12.01 1.13
C PHE A 201 -51.00 -11.95 2.49
N ASP A 202 -51.76 -12.00 3.57
CA ASP A 202 -51.19 -11.98 4.93
C ASP A 202 -50.61 -13.34 5.33
N ILE A 203 -51.23 -14.43 4.88
CA ILE A 203 -50.67 -15.79 5.07
C ILE A 203 -49.29 -15.89 4.39
N LEU A 204 -49.18 -15.44 3.15
CA LEU A 204 -47.93 -15.45 2.39
C LEU A 204 -46.93 -14.41 2.88
N ALA A 205 -47.40 -13.30 3.47
CA ALA A 205 -46.52 -12.32 4.11
C ALA A 205 -45.83 -12.87 5.37
N ALA A 206 -46.38 -13.92 5.98
CA ALA A 206 -45.77 -14.61 7.12
C ALA A 206 -44.62 -15.56 6.72
N ILE A 207 -44.35 -15.74 5.43
CA ILE A 207 -43.17 -16.47 4.96
C ILE A 207 -41.91 -15.67 5.37
N PRO A 208 -40.90 -16.31 5.99
CA PRO A 208 -39.64 -15.63 6.30
C PRO A 208 -39.04 -14.95 5.08
N GLU A 209 -38.44 -13.77 5.26
CA GLU A 209 -37.88 -12.98 4.17
C GLU A 209 -36.73 -13.72 3.47
N THR A 210 -36.02 -14.60 4.19
CA THR A 210 -34.91 -15.46 3.71
C THR A 210 -35.34 -16.60 2.79
N ALA A 211 -36.64 -16.86 2.68
CA ALA A 211 -37.14 -17.99 1.93
C ALA A 211 -37.11 -17.71 0.42
N GLU A 212 -36.82 -18.76 -0.37
CA GLU A 212 -36.78 -18.67 -1.83
C GLU A 212 -38.21 -18.57 -2.41
N PRO A 213 -38.53 -17.55 -3.23
CA PRO A 213 -39.87 -17.35 -3.76
C PRO A 213 -40.38 -18.52 -4.61
N SER A 214 -39.47 -19.20 -5.31
CA SER A 214 -39.78 -20.29 -6.27
C SER A 214 -40.42 -21.51 -5.63
N GLN A 215 -40.24 -21.69 -4.32
CA GLN A 215 -40.72 -22.87 -3.60
C GLN A 215 -42.21 -22.79 -3.28
N PHE A 216 -42.79 -21.59 -3.27
CA PHE A 216 -44.18 -21.34 -2.88
C PHE A 216 -45.05 -21.04 -4.10
N ASP A 217 -46.31 -21.46 -4.04
CA ASP A 217 -47.32 -20.98 -4.98
C ASP A 217 -47.68 -19.54 -4.58
N LEU A 218 -47.30 -18.55 -5.38
CA LEU A 218 -47.48 -17.12 -5.09
C LEU A 218 -48.56 -16.48 -5.99
N PRO A 219 -49.13 -15.32 -5.62
CA PRO A 219 -50.18 -14.66 -6.38
C PRO A 219 -49.66 -14.20 -7.76
N GLN A 220 -50.43 -14.46 -8.80
CA GLN A 220 -50.09 -14.15 -10.20
C GLN A 220 -51.09 -13.14 -10.78
N GLN A 221 -50.64 -12.33 -11.73
CA GLN A 221 -51.52 -11.44 -12.49
C GLN A 221 -52.11 -12.18 -13.68
N ARG A 222 -53.42 -12.03 -13.91
CA ARG A 222 -54.11 -12.64 -15.05
C ARG A 222 -53.57 -12.06 -16.36
N LEU A 223 -53.07 -12.93 -17.23
CA LEU A 223 -52.63 -12.57 -18.57
C LEU A 223 -53.81 -12.00 -19.40
N GLN A 224 -53.60 -10.85 -20.03
CA GLN A 224 -54.47 -10.39 -21.11
C GLN A 224 -54.16 -11.27 -22.33
N GLU A 225 -55.00 -12.27 -22.60
CA GLU A 225 -54.97 -12.92 -23.91
C GLU A 225 -55.28 -11.86 -24.98
N GLN A 226 -54.34 -11.64 -25.91
CA GLN A 226 -54.61 -10.90 -27.14
C GLN A 226 -55.65 -11.69 -27.94
N GLN A 227 -56.93 -11.39 -27.73
CA GLN A 227 -58.00 -11.88 -28.60
C GLN A 227 -57.87 -11.20 -29.96
N GLN A 228 -57.21 -11.89 -30.88
CA GLN A 228 -57.39 -11.68 -32.30
C GLN A 228 -58.63 -12.46 -32.74
N GLN A 229 -59.61 -11.71 -33.27
CA GLN A 229 -60.76 -12.11 -34.09
C GLN A 229 -62.17 -12.04 -33.44
N GLN A 230 -62.87 -10.98 -33.88
CA GLN A 230 -64.29 -10.93 -34.27
C GLN A 230 -65.36 -11.17 -33.19
N SER A 231 -65.86 -10.06 -32.64
CA SER A 231 -67.27 -9.68 -32.83
C SER A 231 -67.48 -8.23 -32.38
N ASP A 232 -67.94 -7.40 -33.31
CA ASP A 232 -68.58 -6.12 -33.02
C ASP A 232 -69.79 -6.35 -32.11
N ASP A 233 -70.08 -5.34 -31.27
CA ASP A 233 -71.24 -5.20 -30.38
C ASP A 233 -71.12 -5.84 -28.97
N HIS A 234 -70.48 -5.12 -28.03
CA HIS A 234 -71.20 -4.47 -26.94
C HIS A 234 -70.26 -3.71 -25.97
N GLU A 235 -70.59 -2.45 -25.73
CA GLU A 235 -70.06 -1.59 -24.68
C GLU A 235 -70.16 -2.25 -23.30
N ASN A 236 -69.03 -2.73 -22.78
CA ASN A 236 -68.67 -2.75 -21.36
C ASN A 236 -67.18 -3.12 -21.27
N GLY A 237 -66.32 -2.15 -21.54
CA GLY A 237 -64.88 -2.26 -21.31
C GLY A 237 -64.59 -2.28 -19.80
N ASN A 238 -64.78 -3.43 -19.16
CA ASN A 238 -64.22 -3.69 -17.84
C ASN A 238 -62.97 -4.57 -18.02
N GLU A 239 -61.95 -3.88 -18.51
CA GLU A 239 -60.52 -4.05 -18.28
C GLU A 239 -60.08 -5.30 -17.49
N GLY A 240 -59.51 -6.26 -18.21
CA GLY A 240 -58.80 -7.40 -17.63
C GLY A 240 -57.51 -6.94 -16.93
N GLY A 241 -57.44 -7.16 -15.62
CA GLY A 241 -56.29 -6.86 -14.77
C GLY A 241 -56.47 -7.40 -13.35
N GLY A 242 -57.07 -8.58 -13.20
CA GLY A 242 -57.27 -9.22 -11.90
C GLY A 242 -56.19 -10.26 -11.58
N GLU A 243 -56.30 -10.89 -10.42
CA GLU A 243 -55.48 -12.05 -10.05
C GLU A 243 -55.89 -13.30 -10.85
N GLU A 244 -54.91 -14.15 -11.14
CA GLU A 244 -55.15 -15.47 -11.72
C GLU A 244 -55.84 -16.40 -10.71
N GLU A 245 -56.73 -17.25 -11.21
CA GLU A 245 -57.40 -18.24 -10.37
C GLU A 245 -56.43 -19.39 -10.06
N TRP A 246 -56.15 -19.56 -8.78
CA TRP A 246 -55.43 -20.69 -8.25
C TRP A 246 -56.11 -22.00 -8.62
N ILE A 247 -55.30 -23.04 -8.85
CA ILE A 247 -55.78 -24.38 -9.12
C ILE A 247 -56.37 -24.97 -7.83
N ILE A 248 -57.66 -24.72 -7.62
CA ILE A 248 -58.44 -25.33 -6.55
C ILE A 248 -58.88 -26.71 -7.06
N GLN A 249 -58.61 -27.76 -6.29
CA GLN A 249 -59.16 -29.07 -6.63
C GLN A 249 -60.69 -28.97 -6.54
N GLN A 250 -61.39 -29.52 -7.54
CA GLN A 250 -62.84 -29.72 -7.47
C GLN A 250 -63.23 -30.20 -6.07
N PRO A 251 -64.34 -29.72 -5.49
CA PRO A 251 -64.76 -30.16 -4.17
C PRO A 251 -64.70 -31.69 -4.13
N TRP A 252 -64.20 -32.24 -3.03
CA TRP A 252 -63.92 -33.68 -2.93
C TRP A 252 -65.17 -34.56 -3.12
N ARG A 253 -66.35 -33.93 -3.26
CA ARG A 253 -67.60 -34.47 -3.77
C ARG A 253 -68.21 -33.52 -4.80
N ASN A 254 -68.84 -34.09 -5.83
CA ASN A 254 -69.55 -33.34 -6.88
C ASN A 254 -70.92 -32.80 -6.43
N GLU A 255 -71.52 -33.40 -5.39
CA GLU A 255 -72.82 -33.00 -4.84
C GLU A 255 -72.65 -32.59 -3.37
N LEU A 256 -73.17 -31.41 -3.01
CA LEU A 256 -73.18 -30.91 -1.64
C LEU A 256 -74.14 -31.74 -0.78
N ASP A 257 -73.71 -32.06 0.44
CA ASP A 257 -74.57 -32.73 1.40
C ASP A 257 -75.62 -31.74 1.95
N ILE A 258 -76.76 -32.29 2.41
CA ILE A 258 -77.84 -31.51 3.01
C ILE A 258 -77.30 -30.73 4.22
N SER A 259 -76.39 -31.33 4.99
CA SER A 259 -75.74 -30.67 6.13
C SER A 259 -74.85 -29.48 5.74
N GLU A 260 -74.26 -29.47 4.54
CA GLU A 260 -73.38 -28.39 4.07
C GLU A 260 -74.18 -27.19 3.55
N SER A 261 -75.36 -27.45 2.96
CA SER A 261 -76.28 -26.38 2.52
C SER A 261 -76.96 -25.63 3.67
N MET A 262 -76.96 -26.19 4.88
CA MET A 262 -77.61 -25.64 6.08
C MET A 262 -76.61 -25.18 7.15
N ARG A 263 -75.36 -24.91 6.76
CA ARG A 263 -74.23 -24.63 7.67
C ARG A 263 -74.53 -23.52 8.69
N ASP A 264 -75.14 -22.43 8.24
CA ASP A 264 -75.50 -21.26 9.06
C ASP A 264 -76.52 -21.56 10.17
N ILE A 265 -77.29 -22.64 10.03
CA ILE A 265 -78.32 -23.08 10.98
C ILE A 265 -77.77 -24.15 11.93
N ILE A 266 -76.75 -24.89 11.50
CA ILE A 266 -76.20 -26.08 12.19
C ILE A 266 -75.03 -25.70 13.10
N GLU A 267 -74.18 -24.76 12.69
CA GLU A 267 -73.03 -24.33 13.47
C GLU A 267 -73.47 -23.47 14.67
N VAL A 268 -73.17 -23.93 15.89
CA VAL A 268 -73.32 -23.12 17.10
C VAL A 268 -71.98 -22.45 17.35
N PRO A 269 -71.89 -21.11 17.30
CA PRO A 269 -70.66 -20.42 17.62
C PRO A 269 -70.33 -20.67 19.09
N THR A 270 -69.30 -21.48 19.34
CA THR A 270 -68.69 -21.57 20.67
C THR A 270 -67.98 -20.26 20.96
N THR A 271 -68.00 -19.82 22.23
CA THR A 271 -67.40 -18.55 22.64
C THR A 271 -65.94 -18.44 22.21
N GLU A 272 -65.18 -19.55 22.29
CA GLU A 272 -63.76 -19.64 21.91
C GLU A 272 -63.52 -19.44 20.40
N HIS A 273 -64.30 -20.10 19.53
CA HIS A 273 -64.21 -19.90 18.08
C HIS A 273 -64.62 -18.48 17.68
N THR A 274 -65.59 -17.89 18.37
CA THR A 274 -66.05 -16.52 18.10
C THR A 274 -65.01 -15.48 18.51
N THR A 275 -64.38 -15.65 19.68
CA THR A 275 -63.28 -14.80 20.14
C THR A 275 -62.04 -14.93 19.27
N TYR A 276 -61.74 -16.14 18.80
CA TYR A 276 -60.58 -16.40 17.95
C TYR A 276 -60.76 -15.82 16.53
N ASN A 277 -61.95 -15.96 15.94
CA ASN A 277 -62.28 -15.33 14.67
C ASN A 277 -62.28 -13.80 14.78
N ALA A 278 -62.68 -13.24 15.92
CA ALA A 278 -62.57 -11.80 16.18
C ALA A 278 -61.11 -11.33 16.33
N TRP A 279 -60.24 -12.16 16.92
CA TRP A 279 -58.80 -11.89 17.00
C TRP A 279 -58.11 -11.95 15.62
N ILE A 280 -58.40 -12.98 14.82
CA ILE A 280 -57.93 -13.07 13.43
C ILE A 280 -58.42 -11.87 12.62
N GLY A 281 -59.69 -11.48 12.75
CA GLY A 281 -60.24 -10.32 12.03
C GLY A 281 -59.62 -8.97 12.41
N GLN A 282 -58.85 -8.88 13.50
CA GLN A 282 -58.07 -7.68 13.86
C GLN A 282 -56.65 -7.69 13.30
N GLN A 283 -56.06 -8.87 13.03
CA GLN A 283 -54.67 -9.01 12.59
C GLN A 283 -54.52 -9.41 11.11
N VAL A 284 -55.53 -10.04 10.52
CA VAL A 284 -55.49 -10.58 9.16
C VAL A 284 -56.60 -9.92 8.34
N ASN A 285 -56.19 -9.20 7.30
CA ASN A 285 -57.05 -8.50 6.38
C ASN A 285 -57.63 -9.46 5.34
N ARG A 286 -58.96 -9.55 5.33
CA ARG A 286 -59.68 -10.28 4.29
C ARG A 286 -59.65 -9.49 2.99
N CYS A 287 -59.17 -10.11 1.92
CA CYS A 287 -59.21 -9.61 0.55
C CYS A 287 -60.09 -10.50 -0.32
N GLU A 288 -60.94 -9.92 -1.16
CA GLU A 288 -61.74 -10.69 -2.12
C GLU A 288 -60.83 -11.53 -3.02
N TYR A 289 -61.29 -12.74 -3.33
CA TYR A 289 -60.56 -13.70 -4.13
C TYR A 289 -61.45 -14.22 -5.27
N PRO A 290 -60.98 -14.17 -6.53
CA PRO A 290 -59.79 -13.45 -7.01
C PRO A 290 -59.92 -11.92 -6.85
N THR A 291 -58.81 -11.20 -6.66
CA THR A 291 -58.88 -9.72 -6.63
C THR A 291 -59.03 -9.14 -8.03
N THR A 292 -59.85 -8.09 -8.17
CA THR A 292 -60.00 -7.30 -9.41
C THR A 292 -59.05 -6.10 -9.47
N LEU A 293 -58.33 -5.81 -8.38
CA LEU A 293 -57.41 -4.68 -8.28
C LEU A 293 -56.06 -4.99 -8.92
N LYS A 294 -55.79 -4.38 -10.08
CA LYS A 294 -54.58 -4.54 -10.89
C LYS A 294 -53.27 -4.41 -10.12
N ASN A 295 -53.16 -3.40 -9.26
CA ASN A 295 -51.90 -3.10 -8.58
C ASN A 295 -51.75 -3.85 -7.24
N LYS A 296 -52.76 -4.60 -6.78
CA LYS A 296 -52.71 -5.19 -5.43
C LYS A 296 -51.67 -6.31 -5.33
N VAL A 297 -51.53 -7.11 -6.38
CA VAL A 297 -50.49 -8.16 -6.47
C VAL A 297 -49.10 -7.53 -6.58
N ALA A 298 -48.92 -6.53 -7.45
CA ALA A 298 -47.65 -5.82 -7.59
C ALA A 298 -47.22 -5.13 -6.28
N GLN A 299 -48.14 -4.43 -5.61
CA GLN A 299 -47.89 -3.80 -4.33
C GLN A 299 -47.48 -4.82 -3.25
N TRP A 300 -48.09 -6.00 -3.23
CA TRP A 300 -47.70 -7.04 -2.28
C TRP A 300 -46.25 -7.52 -2.50
N TYR A 301 -45.80 -7.69 -3.75
CA TYR A 301 -44.40 -8.00 -4.03
C TYR A 301 -43.44 -6.87 -3.61
N VAL A 302 -43.83 -5.61 -3.79
CA VAL A 302 -43.05 -4.45 -3.32
C VAL A 302 -42.99 -4.38 -1.79
N ASP A 303 -44.11 -4.61 -1.11
CA ASP A 303 -44.17 -4.66 0.36
C ASP A 303 -43.26 -5.79 0.91
N ARG A 304 -43.18 -6.92 0.18
CA ARG A 304 -42.27 -8.04 0.53
C ARG A 304 -40.80 -7.71 0.26
N SER A 305 -40.49 -7.10 -0.88
CA SER A 305 -39.11 -6.71 -1.19
C SER A 305 -38.61 -5.65 -0.22
N THR A 306 -39.44 -4.67 0.15
CA THR A 306 -39.09 -3.63 1.14
C THR A 306 -38.92 -4.21 2.55
N ALA A 307 -39.72 -5.19 2.94
CA ALA A 307 -39.51 -5.90 4.21
C ALA A 307 -38.15 -6.63 4.24
N ALA A 308 -37.79 -7.36 3.18
CA ALA A 308 -36.49 -8.03 3.07
C ALA A 308 -35.32 -7.03 3.08
N ASP A 309 -35.46 -5.92 2.35
CA ASP A 309 -34.47 -4.86 2.27
C ASP A 309 -34.25 -4.13 3.61
N SER A 310 -35.30 -3.89 4.38
CA SER A 310 -35.20 -3.26 5.71
C SER A 310 -34.37 -4.06 6.74
N ILE A 311 -34.20 -5.36 6.49
CA ILE A 311 -33.37 -6.27 7.31
C ILE A 311 -31.92 -6.35 6.77
N GLY A 312 -31.66 -5.75 5.60
CA GLY A 312 -30.36 -5.78 4.91
C GLY A 312 -30.19 -6.90 3.90
N LEU A 313 -31.27 -7.58 3.51
CA LEU A 313 -31.25 -8.67 2.52
C LEU A 313 -31.57 -8.15 1.11
N ALA A 314 -30.74 -7.22 0.60
CA ALA A 314 -30.95 -6.58 -0.70
C ALA A 314 -31.01 -7.59 -1.87
N SER A 315 -30.17 -8.63 -1.86
CA SER A 315 -30.19 -9.69 -2.88
C SER A 315 -31.52 -10.43 -2.90
N GLN A 316 -32.06 -10.71 -1.72
CA GLN A 316 -33.34 -11.40 -1.57
C GLN A 316 -34.49 -10.50 -2.00
N ALA A 317 -34.45 -9.22 -1.65
CA ALA A 317 -35.41 -8.22 -2.12
C ALA A 317 -35.46 -8.16 -3.66
N LEU A 318 -34.30 -8.20 -4.31
CA LEU A 318 -34.19 -8.26 -5.78
C LEU A 318 -34.76 -9.57 -6.35
N GLU A 319 -34.52 -10.71 -5.70
CA GLU A 319 -35.09 -12.01 -6.12
C GLU A 319 -36.62 -12.01 -6.07
N TRP A 320 -37.24 -11.43 -5.05
CA TRP A 320 -38.70 -11.30 -4.97
C TRP A 320 -39.28 -10.53 -6.17
N ILE A 321 -38.63 -9.43 -6.57
CA ILE A 321 -39.06 -8.62 -7.72
C ILE A 321 -38.80 -9.34 -9.06
N ARG A 322 -37.62 -9.97 -9.22
CA ARG A 322 -37.31 -10.77 -10.41
C ARG A 322 -38.27 -11.94 -10.58
N TYR A 323 -38.62 -12.61 -9.49
CA TYR A 323 -39.62 -13.67 -9.50
C TYR A 323 -41.00 -13.12 -9.91
N ALA A 324 -41.42 -11.97 -9.37
CA ALA A 324 -42.67 -11.34 -9.78
C ALA A 324 -42.71 -11.04 -11.30
N ARG A 325 -41.58 -10.62 -11.89
CA ARG A 325 -41.45 -10.44 -13.34
C ARG A 325 -41.54 -11.74 -14.12
N LEU A 326 -40.92 -12.81 -13.63
CA LEU A 326 -41.05 -14.14 -14.24
C LEU A 326 -42.51 -14.63 -14.22
N MET A 327 -43.30 -14.16 -13.25
CA MET A 327 -44.74 -14.42 -13.13
C MET A 327 -45.61 -13.34 -13.81
N ASP A 328 -45.05 -12.59 -14.77
CA ASP A 328 -45.72 -11.56 -15.58
C ASP A 328 -46.44 -10.45 -14.78
N VAL A 329 -45.94 -10.13 -13.57
CA VAL A 329 -46.42 -8.99 -12.78
C VAL A 329 -45.85 -7.68 -13.35
N ASN A 330 -46.74 -6.83 -13.86
CA ASN A 330 -46.37 -5.59 -14.54
C ASN A 330 -46.07 -4.43 -13.56
N GLY A 331 -45.22 -3.50 -13.97
CA GLY A 331 -44.97 -2.23 -13.28
C GLY A 331 -43.90 -2.27 -12.19
N LEU A 332 -42.96 -3.22 -12.27
CA LEU A 332 -41.87 -3.40 -11.30
C LEU A 332 -40.47 -3.08 -11.86
N ASP A 333 -40.38 -2.55 -13.09
CA ASP A 333 -39.11 -2.30 -13.78
C ASP A 333 -38.22 -1.28 -13.05
N LYS A 334 -38.83 -0.26 -12.43
CA LYS A 334 -38.10 0.80 -11.72
C LYS A 334 -37.51 0.24 -10.42
N GLU A 335 -38.29 -0.53 -9.70
CA GLU A 335 -37.92 -1.16 -8.44
C GLU A 335 -36.81 -2.19 -8.65
N GLU A 336 -36.90 -3.01 -9.71
CA GLU A 336 -35.83 -3.96 -10.06
C GLU A 336 -34.52 -3.24 -10.35
N LEU A 337 -34.54 -2.21 -11.20
CA LEU A 337 -33.34 -1.44 -11.56
C LEU A 337 -32.69 -0.84 -10.31
N GLN A 338 -33.49 -0.26 -9.41
CA GLN A 338 -32.98 0.36 -8.19
C GLN A 338 -32.42 -0.67 -7.20
N LEU A 339 -33.07 -1.83 -7.04
CA LEU A 339 -32.58 -2.91 -6.18
C LEU A 339 -31.32 -3.58 -6.76
N ASP A 340 -31.19 -3.68 -8.09
CA ASP A 340 -29.97 -4.18 -8.74
C ASP A 340 -28.77 -3.26 -8.46
N TRP A 341 -28.98 -1.94 -8.51
CA TRP A 341 -27.95 -0.97 -8.13
C TRP A 341 -27.64 -0.96 -6.65
N LEU A 342 -28.65 -1.13 -5.79
CA LEU A 342 -28.42 -1.31 -4.35
C LEU A 342 -27.56 -2.56 -4.08
N CYS A 343 -27.87 -3.69 -4.73
CA CYS A 343 -27.06 -4.91 -4.60
C CYS A 343 -25.61 -4.66 -5.02
N LYS A 344 -25.39 -4.05 -6.19
CA LYS A 344 -24.04 -3.69 -6.66
C LYS A 344 -23.32 -2.78 -5.66
N TYR A 345 -24.01 -1.77 -5.12
CA TYR A 345 -23.44 -0.88 -4.12
C TYR A 345 -23.06 -1.61 -2.83
N VAL A 346 -23.97 -2.42 -2.26
CA VAL A 346 -23.73 -3.15 -1.01
C VAL A 346 -22.54 -4.09 -1.16
N TYR A 347 -22.51 -4.91 -2.22
CA TYR A 347 -21.43 -5.88 -2.41
C TYR A 347 -20.09 -5.24 -2.83
N SER A 348 -20.09 -4.08 -3.48
CA SER A 348 -18.86 -3.34 -3.79
C SER A 348 -18.31 -2.52 -2.61
N SER A 349 -19.18 -2.13 -1.66
CA SER A 349 -18.80 -1.26 -0.54
C SER A 349 -18.38 -1.98 0.74
N MET A 350 -18.71 -3.27 0.87
CA MET A 350 -18.34 -4.12 2.00
C MET A 350 -16.81 -4.32 2.07
N ASP A 351 -16.20 -3.84 3.14
CA ASP A 351 -14.87 -4.26 3.59
C ASP A 351 -15.04 -5.29 4.72
N ASP A 352 -14.04 -6.17 4.91
CA ASP A 352 -13.99 -7.16 6.01
C ASP A 352 -13.99 -6.55 7.44
N HIS A 353 -14.12 -5.22 7.60
CA HIS A 353 -13.84 -4.50 8.86
C HIS A 353 -14.88 -3.46 9.32
N ASP A 354 -15.91 -3.11 8.53
CA ASP A 354 -16.97 -2.16 8.92
C ASP A 354 -18.37 -2.82 8.81
N ASP A 355 -18.77 -3.57 9.84
CA ASP A 355 -19.90 -4.50 9.83
C ASP A 355 -21.30 -3.92 10.19
N ASP A 356 -21.43 -2.62 10.54
CA ASP A 356 -22.62 -2.19 11.30
C ASP A 356 -23.66 -1.33 10.53
N ALA A 357 -23.41 -0.89 9.30
CA ALA A 357 -24.33 -0.01 8.56
C ALA A 357 -25.11 -0.76 7.47
N ILE A 358 -26.30 -1.25 7.82
CA ILE A 358 -27.27 -1.74 6.83
C ILE A 358 -27.75 -0.54 5.99
N VAL A 359 -27.55 -0.62 4.68
CA VAL A 359 -28.06 0.36 3.70
C VAL A 359 -29.29 -0.23 3.05
N ASP A 360 -30.45 0.32 3.37
CA ASP A 360 -31.72 0.03 2.72
C ASP A 360 -31.92 0.91 1.46
N LEU A 361 -32.88 0.56 0.63
CA LEU A 361 -33.22 1.25 -0.62
C LEU A 361 -33.61 2.71 -0.38
N ASP A 362 -34.28 3.00 0.74
CA ASP A 362 -34.71 4.35 1.09
C ASP A 362 -33.53 5.24 1.50
N THR A 363 -32.58 4.73 2.28
CA THR A 363 -31.34 5.48 2.58
C THR A 363 -30.48 5.65 1.35
N PHE A 364 -30.37 4.64 0.50
CA PHE A 364 -29.64 4.71 -0.78
C PHE A 364 -30.19 5.83 -1.68
N LYS A 365 -31.52 6.00 -1.75
CA LYS A 365 -32.16 7.05 -2.56
C LYS A 365 -32.07 8.45 -1.94
N THR A 366 -32.28 8.56 -0.63
CA THR A 366 -32.54 9.87 -0.01
C THR A 366 -31.32 10.50 0.64
N LYS A 367 -30.34 9.69 1.08
CA LYS A 367 -29.20 10.18 1.86
C LYS A 367 -27.89 10.19 1.09
N MET A 368 -27.74 9.36 0.05
CA MET A 368 -26.49 9.24 -0.68
C MET A 368 -26.48 10.15 -1.90
N THR A 369 -25.35 10.82 -2.11
CA THR A 369 -25.10 11.58 -3.34
C THR A 369 -24.61 10.65 -4.45
N SER A 370 -24.92 10.96 -5.70
CA SER A 370 -24.49 10.15 -6.86
C SER A 370 -22.96 9.97 -6.93
N TYR A 371 -22.20 10.93 -6.43
CA TYR A 371 -20.74 10.85 -6.33
C TYR A 371 -20.27 9.87 -5.25
N GLU A 372 -20.89 9.88 -4.07
CA GLU A 372 -20.57 8.89 -3.02
C GLU A 372 -20.87 7.47 -3.49
N VAL A 373 -21.93 7.29 -4.29
CA VAL A 373 -22.23 5.99 -4.90
C VAL A 373 -21.09 5.56 -5.83
N VAL A 374 -20.59 6.44 -6.70
CA VAL A 374 -19.45 6.13 -7.60
C VAL A 374 -18.18 5.83 -6.80
N ASP A 375 -17.84 6.65 -5.80
CA ASP A 375 -16.64 6.46 -4.97
C ASP A 375 -16.69 5.11 -4.22
N LYS A 376 -17.86 4.71 -3.73
CA LYS A 376 -18.06 3.42 -3.06
C LYS A 376 -18.09 2.23 -4.02
N LEU A 377 -18.70 2.36 -5.19
CA LEU A 377 -18.69 1.32 -6.23
C LEU A 377 -17.26 0.99 -6.66
N LEU A 378 -16.37 1.99 -6.67
CA LEU A 378 -14.99 1.85 -7.06
C LEU A 378 -14.01 1.61 -5.90
N LYS A 379 -14.51 1.45 -4.66
CA LYS A 379 -13.64 1.34 -3.47
C LYS A 379 -12.68 0.15 -3.51
N GLN A 380 -13.11 -0.99 -4.07
CA GLN A 380 -12.29 -2.21 -4.20
C GLN A 380 -11.49 -2.28 -5.52
N THR A 381 -11.48 -1.20 -6.31
CA THR A 381 -10.82 -1.19 -7.62
C THR A 381 -9.29 -1.16 -7.50
N ASN A 382 -8.64 -1.57 -8.59
CA ASN A 382 -7.19 -1.49 -8.72
C ASN A 382 -6.81 -1.14 -10.17
N ALA A 383 -5.52 -0.88 -10.42
CA ALA A 383 -5.03 -0.48 -11.73
C ALA A 383 -5.40 -1.45 -12.87
N THR A 384 -5.52 -2.76 -12.60
CA THR A 384 -5.88 -3.74 -13.63
C THR A 384 -7.38 -3.83 -13.93
N ARG A 385 -8.24 -3.47 -12.95
CA ARG A 385 -9.69 -3.64 -13.03
C ARG A 385 -10.44 -2.32 -13.25
N ILE A 386 -9.79 -1.19 -13.02
CA ILE A 386 -10.42 0.14 -13.08
C ILE A 386 -11.21 0.40 -14.36
N ILE A 387 -10.68 -0.04 -15.52
CA ILE A 387 -11.34 0.15 -16.81
C ILE A 387 -12.58 -0.72 -16.96
N ASP A 388 -12.49 -1.98 -16.55
CA ASP A 388 -13.62 -2.91 -16.57
C ASP A 388 -14.71 -2.46 -15.59
N ASP A 389 -14.31 -2.06 -14.38
CA ASP A 389 -15.22 -1.59 -13.33
C ASP A 389 -15.88 -0.26 -13.76
N MET A 390 -15.16 0.66 -14.43
CA MET A 390 -15.76 1.87 -15.00
C MET A 390 -16.80 1.56 -16.08
N LYS A 391 -16.50 0.62 -16.98
CA LYS A 391 -17.42 0.24 -18.06
C LYS A 391 -18.64 -0.55 -17.57
N GLN A 392 -18.46 -1.40 -16.56
CA GLN A 392 -19.52 -2.28 -16.05
C GLN A 392 -20.37 -1.62 -14.94
N LEU A 393 -19.80 -0.73 -14.14
CA LEU A 393 -20.47 -0.14 -12.97
C LEU A 393 -20.69 1.37 -13.13
N VAL A 394 -19.69 2.15 -13.53
CA VAL A 394 -19.80 3.63 -13.50
C VAL A 394 -20.60 4.18 -14.68
N LEU A 395 -20.23 3.84 -15.91
CA LEU A 395 -20.95 4.35 -17.10
C LEU A 395 -22.44 3.95 -17.09
N PRO A 396 -22.83 2.71 -16.73
CA PRO A 396 -24.23 2.36 -16.62
C PRO A 396 -24.94 3.10 -15.47
N TRP A 397 -24.26 3.34 -14.34
CA TRP A 397 -24.83 4.15 -13.25
C TRP A 397 -25.09 5.59 -13.68
N LEU A 398 -24.13 6.20 -14.40
CA LEU A 398 -24.28 7.55 -14.94
C LEU A 398 -25.46 7.64 -15.92
N SER A 399 -25.70 6.62 -16.75
CA SER A 399 -26.90 6.58 -17.60
C SER A 399 -28.20 6.54 -16.78
N VAL A 400 -28.22 5.81 -15.67
CA VAL A 400 -29.37 5.76 -14.76
C VAL A 400 -29.59 7.11 -14.08
N CYS A 401 -28.51 7.78 -13.62
CA CYS A 401 -28.61 9.15 -13.10
C CYS A 401 -29.16 10.12 -14.15
N ASN A 402 -28.70 10.01 -15.40
CA ASN A 402 -29.20 10.85 -16.49
C ASN A 402 -30.69 10.63 -16.76
N ASP A 403 -31.15 9.37 -16.76
CA ASP A 403 -32.56 9.03 -16.93
C ASP A 403 -33.43 9.53 -15.77
N ILE A 404 -32.93 9.52 -14.54
CA ILE A 404 -33.61 10.08 -13.35
C ILE A 404 -33.74 11.61 -13.51
N ILE A 405 -32.65 12.30 -13.83
CA ILE A 405 -32.64 13.76 -14.02
C ILE A 405 -33.61 14.17 -15.15
N HIS A 406 -33.62 13.43 -16.26
CA HIS A 406 -34.54 13.68 -17.38
C HIS A 406 -36.02 13.44 -17.02
N GLN A 407 -36.31 12.47 -16.14
CA GLN A 407 -37.68 12.18 -15.71
C GLN A 407 -38.22 13.21 -14.70
N GLU A 408 -37.37 13.81 -13.86
CA GLU A 408 -37.78 14.67 -12.76
C GLU A 408 -37.99 16.15 -13.15
N GLN A 409 -37.67 16.57 -14.39
CA GLN A 409 -37.87 17.94 -14.90
C GLN A 409 -37.46 19.04 -13.90
N GLN A 410 -36.39 18.83 -13.12
CA GLN A 410 -35.85 19.86 -12.22
C GLN A 410 -34.77 20.69 -12.93
N ASP A 411 -34.83 21.99 -12.65
CA ASP A 411 -34.15 23.11 -13.30
C ASP A 411 -32.61 23.01 -13.40
N GLU A 412 -32.06 23.94 -14.18
CA GLU A 412 -30.70 24.21 -14.68
C GLU A 412 -29.52 24.17 -13.66
N GLU A 413 -29.72 23.76 -12.40
CA GLU A 413 -28.71 23.78 -11.32
C GLU A 413 -28.09 22.42 -10.98
N ASN A 414 -28.55 21.32 -11.57
CA ASN A 414 -27.95 20.00 -11.31
C ASN A 414 -26.58 19.87 -12.02
N GLU A 415 -25.55 19.43 -11.27
CA GLU A 415 -24.24 19.09 -11.82
C GLU A 415 -24.41 18.13 -13.01
N SER A 416 -23.76 18.44 -14.14
CA SER A 416 -23.73 17.54 -15.30
C SER A 416 -23.32 16.14 -14.85
N VAL A 417 -23.98 15.11 -15.38
CA VAL A 417 -23.67 13.71 -15.07
C VAL A 417 -22.19 13.40 -15.33
N ASP A 418 -21.62 13.98 -16.39
CA ASP A 418 -20.21 13.84 -16.72
C ASP A 418 -19.31 14.52 -15.67
N MET A 419 -19.77 15.60 -15.04
CA MET A 419 -19.05 16.29 -13.96
C MET A 419 -18.86 15.40 -12.73
N ILE A 420 -19.77 14.46 -12.47
CA ILE A 420 -19.65 13.49 -11.37
C ILE A 420 -18.42 12.60 -11.61
N LEU A 421 -18.27 12.08 -12.84
CA LEU A 421 -17.12 11.28 -13.26
C LEU A 421 -15.84 12.11 -13.23
N TYR A 422 -15.88 13.32 -13.76
CA TYR A 422 -14.73 14.23 -13.82
C TYR A 422 -14.24 14.60 -12.42
N ARG A 423 -15.16 14.92 -11.50
CA ARG A 423 -14.83 15.18 -10.10
C ARG A 423 -14.19 13.96 -9.44
N TRP A 424 -14.68 12.76 -9.73
CA TRP A 424 -14.09 11.53 -9.19
C TRP A 424 -12.67 11.30 -9.72
N LEU A 425 -12.44 11.49 -11.03
CA LEU A 425 -11.10 11.38 -11.63
C LEU A 425 -10.11 12.40 -11.04
N LEU A 426 -10.56 13.64 -10.81
CA LEU A 426 -9.74 14.71 -10.26
C LEU A 426 -9.39 14.47 -8.79
N ASP A 427 -10.34 14.00 -7.98
CA ASP A 427 -10.09 13.63 -6.58
C ASP A 427 -9.18 12.38 -6.47
N THR A 428 -9.36 11.41 -7.36
CA THR A 428 -8.50 10.22 -7.44
C THR A 428 -7.04 10.59 -7.77
N ALA A 429 -6.85 11.59 -8.62
CA ALA A 429 -5.53 12.13 -8.92
C ALA A 429 -4.89 12.76 -7.67
N ASP A 430 -5.65 13.56 -6.92
CA ASP A 430 -5.19 14.23 -5.69
C ASP A 430 -4.85 13.22 -4.56
N ARG A 431 -5.58 12.10 -4.50
CA ARG A 431 -5.27 10.95 -3.61
C ARG A 431 -3.98 10.21 -4.00
N GLY A 432 -3.31 10.58 -5.10
CA GLY A 432 -2.03 10.00 -5.53
C GLY A 432 -2.15 8.83 -6.50
N HIS A 433 -3.33 8.57 -7.06
CA HIS A 433 -3.57 7.47 -8.02
C HIS A 433 -3.62 7.95 -9.47
N PHE A 434 -2.66 8.80 -9.87
CA PHE A 434 -2.56 9.31 -11.25
C PHE A 434 -2.43 8.19 -12.29
N ASP A 435 -1.79 7.07 -11.93
CA ASP A 435 -1.65 5.88 -12.78
C ASP A 435 -3.01 5.33 -13.25
N TRP A 436 -4.04 5.38 -12.40
CA TRP A 436 -5.38 4.90 -12.75
C TRP A 436 -6.03 5.82 -13.77
N CYS A 437 -5.89 7.13 -13.58
CA CYS A 437 -6.42 8.12 -14.49
C CYS A 437 -5.70 8.05 -15.86
N CYS A 438 -4.40 7.80 -15.89
CA CYS A 438 -3.65 7.54 -17.13
C CYS A 438 -4.28 6.41 -17.96
N LEU A 439 -4.67 5.29 -17.31
CA LEU A 439 -5.35 4.19 -18.01
C LEU A 439 -6.72 4.62 -18.56
N VAL A 440 -7.45 5.46 -17.82
CA VAL A 440 -8.74 6.01 -18.28
C VAL A 440 -8.54 6.91 -19.49
N PHE A 441 -7.50 7.74 -19.52
CA PHE A 441 -7.13 8.56 -20.68
C PHE A 441 -6.78 7.69 -21.89
N GLU A 442 -6.03 6.60 -21.71
CA GLU A 442 -5.70 5.66 -22.79
C GLU A 442 -6.94 5.00 -23.42
N HIS A 443 -7.95 4.72 -22.61
CA HIS A 443 -9.26 4.20 -23.05
C HIS A 443 -10.26 5.29 -23.44
N SER A 444 -9.84 6.55 -23.48
CA SER A 444 -10.66 7.69 -23.92
C SER A 444 -10.08 8.40 -25.13
N LYS A 445 -9.09 7.79 -25.81
CA LYS A 445 -8.47 8.33 -27.01
C LYS A 445 -9.52 8.66 -28.09
N PRO A 446 -9.42 9.81 -28.76
CA PRO A 446 -10.32 10.17 -29.88
C PRO A 446 -10.25 9.22 -31.08
N THR A 447 -9.18 8.43 -31.20
CA THR A 447 -9.03 7.39 -32.22
C THR A 447 -9.92 6.16 -31.99
N LEU A 448 -10.47 5.99 -30.78
CA LEU A 448 -11.37 4.91 -30.44
C LEU A 448 -12.82 5.28 -30.79
N PRO A 449 -13.69 4.30 -31.11
CA PRO A 449 -15.11 4.56 -31.35
C PRO A 449 -15.79 5.09 -30.08
N GLU A 450 -16.75 6.01 -30.23
CA GLU A 450 -17.44 6.68 -29.11
C GLU A 450 -18.02 5.73 -28.06
N ASN A 451 -18.46 4.54 -28.46
CA ASN A 451 -19.05 3.54 -27.56
C ASN A 451 -18.02 2.87 -26.64
N GLU A 452 -16.74 2.88 -27.01
CA GLU A 452 -15.67 2.26 -26.22
C GLU A 452 -14.97 3.25 -25.29
N ARG A 453 -15.20 4.56 -25.53
CA ARG A 453 -14.62 5.69 -24.79
C ARG A 453 -15.31 5.89 -23.46
N ILE A 454 -14.51 6.12 -22.42
CA ILE A 454 -15.02 6.49 -21.08
C ILE A 454 -15.38 7.98 -21.07
N ILE A 455 -14.46 8.84 -21.52
CA ILE A 455 -14.70 10.27 -21.72
C ILE A 455 -15.00 10.52 -23.19
N LYS A 456 -16.21 11.00 -23.47
CA LYS A 456 -16.71 11.20 -24.85
C LYS A 456 -16.35 12.57 -25.42
N ASN A 457 -16.29 13.61 -24.60
CA ASN A 457 -15.97 14.96 -25.05
C ASN A 457 -14.45 15.17 -25.14
N ASP A 458 -13.95 15.52 -26.31
CA ASP A 458 -12.52 15.75 -26.57
C ASP A 458 -12.00 17.00 -25.84
N GLU A 459 -12.82 18.06 -25.72
CA GLU A 459 -12.41 19.27 -25.00
C GLU A 459 -12.24 19.00 -23.51
N ASP A 460 -13.18 18.28 -22.90
CA ASP A 460 -13.10 17.94 -21.47
C ASP A 460 -11.95 16.97 -21.19
N LEU A 461 -11.65 16.06 -22.12
CA LEU A 461 -10.48 15.18 -22.04
C LEU A 461 -9.18 16.00 -21.93
N ALA A 462 -9.02 17.02 -22.77
CA ALA A 462 -7.84 17.90 -22.73
C ALA A 462 -7.82 18.78 -21.47
N ARG A 463 -8.98 19.34 -21.07
CA ARG A 463 -9.09 20.14 -19.83
C ARG A 463 -8.74 19.33 -18.59
N LEU A 464 -9.21 18.08 -18.50
CA LEU A 464 -8.88 17.17 -17.40
C LEU A 464 -7.39 16.83 -17.37
N ALA A 465 -6.81 16.50 -18.52
CA ALA A 465 -5.40 16.19 -18.61
C ALA A 465 -4.52 17.39 -18.21
N LEU A 466 -4.82 18.59 -18.70
CA LEU A 466 -4.13 19.81 -18.30
C LEU A 466 -4.28 20.06 -16.79
N ALA A 467 -5.50 19.93 -16.26
CA ALA A 467 -5.75 20.13 -14.84
C ALA A 467 -4.92 19.17 -13.98
N MET A 468 -4.85 17.89 -14.36
CA MET A 468 -4.17 16.85 -13.61
C MET A 468 -2.65 16.91 -13.76
N LEU A 469 -2.13 17.10 -14.98
CA LEU A 469 -0.68 17.11 -15.24
C LEU A 469 0.04 18.27 -14.53
N TYR A 470 -0.61 19.44 -14.42
CA TYR A 470 -0.02 20.60 -13.76
C TYR A 470 -0.23 20.65 -12.24
N THR A 471 -1.13 19.85 -11.67
CA THR A 471 -1.40 19.82 -10.22
C THR A 471 -0.83 18.58 -9.54
N THR A 472 -0.85 17.44 -10.22
CA THR A 472 -0.51 16.15 -9.64
C THR A 472 0.94 15.77 -9.92
N SER A 473 1.64 15.23 -8.92
CA SER A 473 2.97 14.64 -9.08
C SER A 473 2.85 13.19 -9.54
N GLY A 474 3.25 12.89 -10.78
CA GLY A 474 3.26 11.54 -11.35
C GLY A 474 4.63 11.15 -11.89
N SER A 475 4.78 9.87 -12.27
CA SER A 475 5.95 9.42 -13.05
C SER A 475 5.93 10.06 -14.43
N ILE A 476 7.08 10.45 -14.95
CA ILE A 476 7.19 11.03 -16.30
C ILE A 476 6.60 10.11 -17.37
N ASP A 477 6.73 8.79 -17.24
CA ASP A 477 6.14 7.82 -18.16
C ASP A 477 4.61 7.95 -18.21
N THR A 478 3.97 8.03 -17.06
CA THR A 478 2.50 8.19 -16.96
C THR A 478 2.03 9.53 -17.51
N GLN A 479 2.83 10.59 -17.33
CA GLN A 479 2.53 11.92 -17.87
C GLN A 479 2.64 11.94 -19.39
N LEU A 480 3.69 11.35 -19.96
CA LEU A 480 3.88 11.22 -21.41
C LEU A 480 2.79 10.34 -22.03
N ARG A 481 2.44 9.21 -21.42
CA ARG A 481 1.34 8.35 -21.89
C ARG A 481 0.00 9.08 -21.88
N THR A 482 -0.27 9.87 -20.85
CA THR A 482 -1.45 10.74 -20.78
C THR A 482 -1.46 11.77 -21.90
N PHE A 483 -0.32 12.40 -22.20
CA PHE A 483 -0.20 13.35 -23.30
C PHE A 483 -0.48 12.71 -24.67
N VAL A 484 0.04 11.49 -24.90
CA VAL A 484 -0.20 10.72 -26.14
C VAL A 484 -1.67 10.36 -26.35
N SER A 485 -2.50 10.38 -25.30
CA SER A 485 -3.93 10.13 -25.40
C SER A 485 -4.79 11.36 -25.73
N LEU A 486 -4.20 12.56 -25.83
CA LEU A 486 -4.94 13.80 -26.02
C LEU A 486 -5.36 14.02 -27.49
N PRO A 487 -6.45 14.78 -27.72
CA PRO A 487 -6.90 15.10 -29.07
C PRO A 487 -5.93 16.04 -29.80
N GLU A 488 -5.83 15.82 -31.10
CA GLU A 488 -5.23 16.75 -32.05
C GLU A 488 -6.35 17.43 -32.83
N TRP A 489 -6.41 18.76 -32.80
CA TRP A 489 -7.36 19.54 -33.60
C TRP A 489 -6.66 20.12 -34.82
N GLU A 490 -7.12 19.75 -36.01
CA GLU A 490 -6.67 20.35 -37.26
C GLU A 490 -7.51 21.61 -37.55
N PHE A 491 -6.85 22.77 -37.64
CA PHE A 491 -7.47 24.02 -38.05
C PHE A 491 -6.99 24.39 -39.46
N ASP A 492 -7.91 24.62 -40.40
CA ASP A 492 -7.55 25.14 -41.72
C ASP A 492 -7.03 26.57 -41.60
N GLU A 493 -5.93 26.91 -42.31
CA GLU A 493 -5.31 28.26 -42.31
C GLU A 493 -6.30 29.40 -42.68
N ASN A 494 -7.46 29.07 -43.27
CA ASN A 494 -8.51 30.02 -43.65
C ASN A 494 -9.68 30.10 -42.66
N ASP A 495 -9.76 29.18 -41.69
CA ASP A 495 -10.76 29.10 -40.62
C ASP A 495 -10.14 29.44 -39.26
N HIS A 496 -9.16 30.35 -39.22
CA HIS A 496 -8.86 31.05 -37.97
C HIS A 496 -10.14 31.80 -37.56
N PRO A 497 -10.81 31.45 -36.45
CA PRO A 497 -11.95 32.21 -35.98
C PRO A 497 -11.46 33.63 -35.81
N TYR A 498 -12.05 34.56 -36.57
CA TYR A 498 -11.82 35.97 -36.40
C TYR A 498 -12.05 36.33 -34.93
N GLN A 499 -10.97 36.55 -34.18
CA GLN A 499 -10.88 37.40 -32.99
C GLN A 499 -12.21 37.56 -32.24
N ASP A 500 -12.72 36.50 -31.62
CA ASP A 500 -13.76 36.71 -30.62
C ASP A 500 -13.06 37.26 -29.38
N THR A 501 -13.28 38.56 -29.17
CA THR A 501 -12.65 39.46 -28.19
C THR A 501 -12.69 39.05 -26.69
N LYS A 502 -13.00 37.78 -26.38
CA LYS A 502 -12.99 37.17 -25.04
C LYS A 502 -11.83 36.20 -24.79
N GLU A 503 -11.02 35.84 -25.78
CA GLU A 503 -9.87 34.92 -25.63
C GLU A 503 -8.63 35.57 -24.97
N LYS A 504 -8.80 36.16 -23.78
CA LYS A 504 -7.74 36.92 -23.08
C LYS A 504 -6.83 36.10 -22.19
N HIS A 505 -7.02 34.80 -22.08
CA HIS A 505 -6.22 33.95 -21.19
C HIS A 505 -5.72 32.72 -21.94
N THR A 506 -4.67 32.91 -22.73
CA THR A 506 -3.97 31.82 -23.44
C THR A 506 -2.75 31.29 -22.67
N GLU A 507 -2.47 31.86 -21.50
CA GLU A 507 -1.34 31.47 -20.67
C GLU A 507 -1.80 30.65 -19.45
N MET A 508 -1.42 29.38 -19.43
CA MET A 508 -1.74 28.42 -18.36
C MET A 508 -1.33 28.91 -16.97
N GLY A 509 -0.24 29.67 -16.86
CA GLY A 509 0.24 30.23 -15.58
C GLY A 509 -0.74 31.20 -14.92
N SER A 510 -1.56 31.91 -15.71
CA SER A 510 -2.58 32.83 -15.15
C SER A 510 -3.72 32.09 -14.44
N PHE A 511 -4.03 30.88 -14.88
CA PHE A 511 -5.09 30.05 -14.30
C PHE A 511 -4.64 29.31 -13.04
N LEU A 512 -3.37 28.89 -12.96
CA LEU A 512 -2.81 28.29 -11.75
C LEU A 512 -2.74 29.26 -10.55
N ALA A 513 -2.59 30.56 -10.80
CA ALA A 513 -2.62 31.56 -9.74
C ALA A 513 -4.00 31.66 -9.04
N LEU A 514 -5.07 31.17 -9.69
CA LEU A 514 -6.44 31.26 -9.18
C LEU A 514 -6.81 30.07 -8.30
N THR A 515 -6.26 28.87 -8.57
CA THR A 515 -6.64 27.63 -7.88
C THR A 515 -5.49 26.63 -7.78
N GLU A 516 -5.27 26.07 -6.58
CA GLU A 516 -4.26 25.02 -6.35
C GLU A 516 -4.82 23.60 -6.54
N THR A 517 -6.14 23.43 -6.57
CA THR A 517 -6.77 22.11 -6.67
C THR A 517 -7.03 21.71 -8.13
N PRO A 518 -6.93 20.41 -8.48
CA PRO A 518 -7.25 19.92 -9.83
C PRO A 518 -8.67 20.28 -10.26
N LEU A 519 -9.63 20.19 -9.34
CA LEU A 519 -11.03 20.57 -9.57
C LEU A 519 -11.20 22.06 -9.87
N GLY A 520 -10.55 22.92 -9.09
CA GLY A 520 -10.58 24.36 -9.33
C GLY A 520 -10.03 24.72 -10.70
N LEU A 521 -8.89 24.14 -11.08
CA LEU A 521 -8.27 24.38 -12.37
C LEU A 521 -9.14 23.89 -13.54
N PHE A 522 -9.76 22.72 -13.40
CA PHE A 522 -10.70 22.21 -14.40
C PHE A 522 -11.89 23.15 -14.61
N THR A 523 -12.50 23.67 -13.54
CA THR A 523 -13.64 24.59 -13.66
C THR A 523 -13.28 25.89 -14.38
N VAL A 524 -12.06 26.38 -14.17
CA VAL A 524 -11.55 27.58 -14.85
C VAL A 524 -11.26 27.29 -16.33
N LEU A 525 -10.77 26.10 -16.65
CA LEU A 525 -10.49 25.66 -18.03
C LEU A 525 -11.76 25.39 -18.85
N GLN A 526 -12.95 25.27 -18.24
CA GLN A 526 -14.21 25.12 -18.97
C GLN A 526 -14.55 26.32 -19.87
N GLU A 527 -14.04 27.52 -19.55
CA GLU A 527 -14.24 28.72 -20.37
C GLU A 527 -13.34 28.73 -21.63
N VAL A 528 -12.34 27.83 -21.72
CA VAL A 528 -11.36 27.79 -22.81
C VAL A 528 -11.87 26.90 -23.94
N GLY A 529 -11.96 27.44 -25.15
CA GLY A 529 -12.31 26.69 -26.37
C GLY A 529 -11.15 25.88 -26.96
N SER A 530 -11.44 25.05 -27.96
CA SER A 530 -10.50 24.14 -28.62
C SER A 530 -9.18 24.79 -29.07
N TYR A 531 -9.23 25.99 -29.66
CA TYR A 531 -8.02 26.70 -30.13
C TYR A 531 -7.08 27.10 -28.98
N GLY A 532 -7.64 27.58 -27.87
CA GLY A 532 -6.85 27.90 -26.67
C GLY A 532 -6.25 26.65 -26.03
N LEU A 533 -6.99 25.54 -26.03
CA LEU A 533 -6.50 24.24 -25.54
C LEU A 533 -5.32 23.75 -26.40
N THR A 534 -5.37 23.85 -27.73
CA THR A 534 -4.24 23.48 -28.60
C THR A 534 -2.97 24.24 -28.24
N GLN A 535 -3.04 25.57 -28.05
CA GLN A 535 -1.88 26.35 -27.65
C GLN A 535 -1.32 25.92 -26.28
N MET A 536 -2.19 25.56 -25.33
CA MET A 536 -1.76 25.05 -24.02
C MET A 536 -1.14 23.66 -24.13
N LEU A 537 -1.62 22.80 -25.03
CA LEU A 537 -1.05 21.49 -25.31
C LEU A 537 0.33 21.59 -25.96
N ASP A 538 0.55 22.56 -26.86
CA ASP A 538 1.87 22.83 -27.45
C ASP A 538 2.89 23.25 -26.38
N VAL A 539 2.47 24.10 -25.43
CA VAL A 539 3.31 24.49 -24.28
C VAL A 539 3.56 23.31 -23.35
N LEU A 540 2.53 22.50 -23.08
CA LEU A 540 2.68 21.27 -22.30
C LEU A 540 3.67 20.30 -22.96
N HIS A 541 3.64 20.17 -24.28
CA HIS A 541 4.58 19.33 -25.02
C HIS A 541 6.03 19.75 -24.77
N LEU A 542 6.33 21.06 -24.83
CA LEU A 542 7.64 21.61 -24.51
C LEU A 542 8.04 21.32 -23.05
N HIS A 543 7.12 21.53 -22.10
CA HIS A 543 7.37 21.24 -20.68
C HIS A 543 7.68 19.76 -20.43
N LEU A 544 6.97 18.85 -21.11
CA LEU A 544 7.20 17.41 -21.02
C LEU A 544 8.56 17.02 -21.61
N GLN A 545 8.98 17.60 -22.73
CA GLN A 545 10.32 17.38 -23.27
C GLN A 545 11.41 17.80 -22.28
N TRP A 546 11.26 18.97 -21.65
CA TRP A 546 12.21 19.40 -20.63
C TRP A 546 12.16 18.52 -19.38
N ALA A 547 10.97 18.09 -18.95
CA ALA A 547 10.79 17.19 -17.81
C ALA A 547 11.41 15.81 -18.07
N GLU A 548 11.36 15.31 -19.31
CA GLU A 548 12.01 14.06 -19.71
C GLU A 548 13.53 14.15 -19.57
N VAL A 549 14.14 15.22 -20.09
CA VAL A 549 15.59 15.48 -19.95
C VAL A 549 15.98 15.54 -18.48
N LEU A 550 15.23 16.30 -17.68
CA LEU A 550 15.47 16.38 -16.24
C LEU A 550 15.33 15.03 -15.53
N ALA A 551 14.33 14.23 -15.88
CA ALA A 551 14.08 12.92 -15.30
C ALA A 551 15.18 11.91 -15.65
N ARG A 552 15.73 11.97 -16.87
CA ARG A 552 16.84 11.11 -17.32
C ARG A 552 18.07 11.23 -16.42
N TYR A 553 18.35 12.43 -15.92
CA TYR A 553 19.46 12.69 -14.99
C TYR A 553 19.05 12.78 -13.53
N HIS A 554 17.90 12.21 -13.16
CA HIS A 554 17.38 12.16 -11.78
C HIS A 554 17.12 13.52 -11.12
N ALA A 555 16.96 14.58 -11.92
CA ALA A 555 16.65 15.94 -11.50
C ALA A 555 15.18 16.29 -11.81
N SER A 556 14.25 15.35 -11.66
CA SER A 556 12.83 15.56 -12.00
C SER A 556 12.17 16.68 -11.19
N VAL A 557 11.33 17.48 -11.83
CA VAL A 557 10.53 18.53 -11.19
C VAL A 557 9.07 18.41 -11.62
N SER A 558 8.13 18.87 -10.79
CA SER A 558 6.71 18.95 -11.15
C SER A 558 6.49 19.88 -12.33
N LEU A 559 5.54 19.55 -13.22
CA LEU A 559 5.22 20.38 -14.38
C LEU A 559 4.76 21.81 -14.02
N ARG A 560 4.18 21.99 -12.82
CA ARG A 560 3.86 23.31 -12.25
C ARG A 560 5.06 24.26 -12.22
N TRP A 561 6.26 23.73 -11.98
CA TRP A 561 7.46 24.53 -11.81
C TRP A 561 7.79 25.32 -13.08
N TYR A 562 7.53 24.78 -14.27
CA TYR A 562 7.79 25.48 -15.53
C TYR A 562 6.88 26.69 -15.78
N LEU A 563 5.77 26.80 -15.04
CA LEU A 563 4.84 27.93 -15.15
C LEU A 563 5.13 29.03 -14.13
N GLU A 564 6.03 28.79 -13.17
CA GLU A 564 6.43 29.76 -12.15
C GLU A 564 7.70 30.51 -12.59
N ASP A 565 7.75 31.83 -12.35
CA ASP A 565 8.94 32.63 -12.60
C ASP A 565 10.00 32.38 -11.50
N HIS A 566 11.06 31.65 -11.86
CA HIS A 566 12.14 31.32 -10.93
C HIS A 566 13.25 32.36 -10.93
N SER A 567 13.77 32.64 -9.74
CA SER A 567 14.97 33.46 -9.58
C SER A 567 16.20 32.83 -10.27
N ILE A 568 17.18 33.67 -10.63
CA ILE A 568 18.45 33.23 -11.23
C ILE A 568 19.16 32.21 -10.33
N ASP A 569 19.09 32.38 -9.00
CA ASP A 569 19.74 31.47 -8.05
C ASP A 569 19.08 30.08 -8.02
N THR A 570 17.76 30.02 -8.12
CA THR A 570 17.02 28.74 -8.21
C THR A 570 17.30 28.01 -9.52
N GLN A 571 17.36 28.74 -10.64
CA GLN A 571 17.77 28.19 -11.93
C GLN A 571 19.21 27.64 -11.86
N ARG A 572 20.14 28.40 -11.26
CA ARG A 572 21.53 27.98 -11.05
C ARG A 572 21.64 26.72 -10.21
N GLN A 573 20.93 26.65 -9.08
CA GLN A 573 20.93 25.46 -8.21
C GLN A 573 20.40 24.23 -8.94
N MET A 574 19.39 24.41 -9.79
CA MET A 574 18.82 23.32 -10.58
C MET A 574 19.79 22.81 -11.65
N CYS A 575 20.48 23.73 -12.34
CA CYS A 575 21.54 23.40 -13.29
C CYS A 575 22.70 22.65 -12.59
N VAL A 576 23.13 23.09 -11.41
CA VAL A 576 24.13 22.39 -10.59
C VAL A 576 23.65 20.99 -10.18
N ARG A 577 22.39 20.87 -9.75
CA ARG A 577 21.79 19.59 -9.36
C ARG A 577 21.83 18.60 -10.52
N LEU A 578 21.34 19.02 -11.70
CA LEU A 578 21.33 18.22 -12.92
C LEU A 578 22.74 17.74 -13.28
N ALA A 579 23.71 18.65 -13.34
CA ALA A 579 25.10 18.32 -13.69
C ALA A 579 25.75 17.36 -12.67
N SER A 580 25.48 17.57 -11.37
CA SER A 580 26.03 16.73 -10.30
C SER A 580 25.40 15.33 -10.23
N GLN A 581 24.09 15.21 -10.46
CA GLN A 581 23.38 13.94 -10.42
C GLN A 581 23.70 13.08 -11.63
N ALA A 582 23.84 13.69 -12.81
CA ALA A 582 24.35 13.02 -14.00
C ALA A 582 25.75 12.42 -13.76
N GLY A 583 26.62 13.17 -13.08
CA GLY A 583 27.93 12.68 -12.68
C GLY A 583 27.90 11.50 -11.71
N SER A 584 26.97 11.50 -10.76
CA SER A 584 26.79 10.39 -9.82
C SER A 584 26.21 9.13 -10.47
N ALA A 585 25.46 9.28 -11.56
CA ALA A 585 24.83 8.17 -12.28
C ALA A 585 25.83 7.30 -13.07
N HIS A 586 27.14 7.57 -12.98
CA HIS A 586 28.20 6.84 -13.68
C HIS A 586 27.99 6.82 -15.20
N LEU A 587 27.79 8.01 -15.81
CA LEU A 587 27.93 8.17 -17.26
C LEU A 587 29.35 7.74 -17.66
N ASP A 588 29.43 6.61 -18.35
CA ASP A 588 30.70 5.92 -18.63
C ASP A 588 31.32 6.35 -19.96
N ASP A 589 30.49 6.77 -20.90
CA ASP A 589 30.90 7.16 -22.24
C ASP A 589 31.05 8.68 -22.39
N ASP A 590 32.13 9.08 -23.08
CA ASP A 590 32.42 10.48 -23.39
C ASP A 590 31.33 11.12 -24.29
N ASP A 591 30.59 10.29 -25.05
CA ASP A 591 29.48 10.75 -25.90
C ASP A 591 28.23 11.10 -25.09
N GLU A 592 27.91 10.34 -24.03
CA GLU A 592 26.78 10.66 -23.12
C GLU A 592 27.00 12.00 -22.40
N TRP A 593 28.25 12.30 -22.02
CA TRP A 593 28.59 13.60 -21.44
C TRP A 593 28.44 14.76 -22.44
N ARG A 594 28.67 14.52 -23.73
CA ARG A 594 28.46 15.53 -24.78
C ARG A 594 26.98 15.75 -25.02
N GLU A 595 26.19 14.68 -25.05
CA GLU A 595 24.73 14.73 -25.14
C GLU A 595 24.14 15.51 -23.96
N LEU A 596 24.59 15.24 -22.73
CA LEU A 596 24.21 16.01 -21.53
C LEU A 596 24.49 17.51 -21.70
N LEU A 597 25.66 17.88 -22.23
CA LEU A 597 25.99 19.29 -22.46
C LEU A 597 25.06 19.93 -23.50
N GLU A 598 24.77 19.22 -24.60
CA GLU A 598 23.85 19.68 -25.64
C GLU A 598 22.43 19.85 -25.08
N GLU A 599 21.96 18.91 -24.28
CA GLU A 599 20.66 18.96 -23.60
C GLU A 599 20.58 20.09 -22.57
N MET A 600 21.62 20.26 -21.73
CA MET A 600 21.73 21.39 -20.80
C MET A 600 21.70 22.74 -21.51
N MET A 601 22.32 22.83 -22.69
CA MET A 601 22.23 24.02 -23.54
C MET A 601 20.84 24.20 -24.17
N GLY A 602 20.18 23.10 -24.53
CA GLY A 602 18.80 23.08 -25.04
C GLY A 602 17.77 23.54 -24.00
N LEU A 603 17.98 23.25 -22.71
CA LEU A 603 17.13 23.67 -21.60
C LEU A 603 17.09 25.19 -21.37
N GLN A 604 18.00 25.96 -21.99
CA GLN A 604 17.90 27.43 -22.06
C GLN A 604 16.63 27.88 -22.81
N GLY A 605 16.13 27.04 -23.72
CA GLY A 605 14.98 27.34 -24.58
C GLY A 605 15.28 28.39 -25.65
N GLU A 606 14.36 28.53 -26.61
CA GLU A 606 14.37 29.63 -27.57
C GLU A 606 13.46 30.77 -27.04
N ASN A 607 13.89 32.02 -27.20
CA ASN A 607 13.10 33.22 -26.86
C ASN A 607 12.75 33.43 -25.37
N GLY A 608 13.58 32.94 -24.43
CA GLY A 608 13.39 33.19 -23.00
C GLY A 608 12.25 32.38 -22.34
N LYS A 609 11.72 31.38 -23.06
CA LYS A 609 10.77 30.39 -22.53
C LYS A 609 11.50 29.05 -22.43
N GLY A 610 12.34 28.90 -21.42
CA GLY A 610 13.09 27.68 -21.13
C GLY A 610 13.14 27.42 -19.63
N VAL A 611 13.83 26.35 -19.23
CA VAL A 611 14.09 26.03 -17.81
C VAL A 611 15.11 27.02 -17.21
N PHE A 612 16.04 27.50 -18.06
CA PHE A 612 17.12 28.42 -17.68
C PHE A 612 17.13 29.69 -18.54
N PRO A 613 16.04 30.50 -18.55
CA PRO A 613 15.93 31.64 -19.46
C PRO A 613 16.97 32.72 -19.17
N ASP A 614 17.37 32.90 -17.91
CA ASP A 614 18.28 33.98 -17.48
C ASP A 614 19.74 33.54 -17.38
N LEU A 615 20.02 32.24 -17.43
CA LEU A 615 21.39 31.73 -17.32
C LEU A 615 22.13 31.89 -18.66
N SER A 616 23.33 32.46 -18.60
CA SER A 616 24.19 32.56 -19.77
C SER A 616 24.76 31.18 -20.15
N ARG A 617 24.98 30.96 -21.45
CA ARG A 617 25.62 29.73 -21.94
C ARG A 617 27.01 29.50 -21.33
N THR A 618 27.69 30.58 -20.95
CA THR A 618 28.98 30.53 -20.27
C THR A 618 28.84 29.99 -18.84
N GLU A 619 27.82 30.42 -18.09
CA GLU A 619 27.55 29.91 -16.74
C GLU A 619 27.12 28.43 -16.73
N ILE A 620 26.27 28.02 -17.68
CA ILE A 620 25.87 26.60 -17.83
C ILE A 620 27.11 25.74 -18.10
N PHE A 621 27.99 26.20 -18.99
CA PHE A 621 29.24 25.52 -19.29
C PHE A 621 30.21 25.49 -18.10
N GLU A 622 30.32 26.57 -17.30
CA GLU A 622 31.12 26.59 -16.06
C GLU A 622 30.65 25.54 -15.07
N ILE A 623 29.33 25.42 -14.86
CA ILE A 623 28.72 24.45 -13.94
C ILE A 623 28.95 23.03 -14.43
N PHE A 624 28.70 22.77 -15.72
CA PHE A 624 28.98 21.48 -16.35
C PHE A 624 30.45 21.11 -16.21
N PHE A 625 31.37 22.02 -16.54
CA PHE A 625 32.81 21.77 -16.48
C PHE A 625 33.27 21.48 -15.05
N SER A 626 32.78 22.22 -14.05
CA SER A 626 33.04 21.95 -12.64
C SER A 626 32.57 20.55 -12.23
N SER A 627 31.36 20.14 -12.66
CA SER A 627 30.84 18.79 -12.37
C SER A 627 31.66 17.69 -13.05
N LEU A 628 32.11 17.91 -14.28
CA LEU A 628 32.94 16.98 -15.05
C LEU A 628 34.29 16.73 -14.38
N LEU A 629 34.90 17.80 -13.84
CA LEU A 629 36.15 17.73 -13.09
C LEU A 629 35.98 16.92 -11.80
N ARG A 630 34.90 17.14 -11.04
CA ARG A 630 34.59 16.38 -9.82
C ARG A 630 34.39 14.89 -10.07
N CYS A 631 33.88 14.52 -11.25
CA CYS A 631 33.72 13.13 -11.66
C CYS A 631 35.02 12.47 -12.15
N GLY A 632 36.13 13.21 -12.22
CA GLY A 632 37.44 12.67 -12.62
C GLY A 632 37.57 12.42 -14.13
N ARG A 633 36.67 12.96 -14.97
CA ARG A 633 36.66 12.77 -16.43
C ARG A 633 37.61 13.75 -17.13
N PHE A 634 38.89 13.69 -16.79
CA PHE A 634 39.90 14.67 -17.21
C PHE A 634 40.24 14.63 -18.70
N ARG A 635 40.06 13.47 -19.36
CA ARG A 635 40.29 13.33 -20.81
C ARG A 635 39.29 14.17 -21.61
N LEU A 636 38.00 14.02 -21.31
CA LEU A 636 36.95 14.81 -21.93
C LEU A 636 37.11 16.30 -21.60
N ALA A 637 37.42 16.65 -20.35
CA ALA A 637 37.68 18.03 -19.95
C ALA A 637 38.81 18.66 -20.78
N LYS A 638 39.89 17.91 -21.04
CA LYS A 638 41.00 18.33 -21.90
C LYS A 638 40.57 18.49 -23.35
N ASP A 639 39.75 17.58 -23.87
CA ASP A 639 39.25 17.66 -25.24
C ASP A 639 38.30 18.85 -25.46
N LEU A 640 37.49 19.19 -24.46
CA LEU A 640 36.60 20.36 -24.50
C LEU A 640 37.37 21.69 -24.45
N MET A 641 38.49 21.74 -23.72
CA MET A 641 39.30 22.96 -23.54
C MET A 641 40.40 23.16 -24.59
N VAL A 642 41.10 22.08 -24.96
CA VAL A 642 42.33 22.11 -25.79
C VAL A 642 42.13 21.38 -27.12
N GLY A 643 41.06 20.59 -27.26
CA GLY A 643 40.80 19.80 -28.46
C GLY A 643 40.42 20.64 -29.70
N PRO A 644 40.34 19.99 -30.88
CA PRO A 644 40.03 20.65 -32.15
C PRO A 644 38.60 21.22 -32.21
N LYS A 645 37.69 20.72 -31.37
CA LYS A 645 36.32 21.21 -31.18
C LYS A 645 36.23 22.09 -29.92
N ARG A 646 37.16 23.01 -29.73
CA ARG A 646 37.13 23.93 -28.58
C ARG A 646 35.89 24.81 -28.64
N ASP A 647 35.05 24.70 -27.62
CA ASP A 647 34.05 25.73 -27.36
C ASP A 647 34.74 26.95 -26.76
N LYS A 648 34.59 28.10 -27.42
CA LYS A 648 35.17 29.39 -27.00
C LYS A 648 34.35 30.06 -25.89
N THR A 649 33.46 29.33 -25.24
CA THR A 649 32.54 29.83 -24.22
C THR A 649 33.28 30.21 -22.93
N LEU A 650 34.34 29.47 -22.58
CA LEU A 650 35.05 29.64 -21.32
C LEU A 650 36.49 30.17 -21.51
N ASP A 651 36.84 31.19 -20.71
CA ASP A 651 38.19 31.78 -20.72
C ASP A 651 39.21 30.87 -20.01
N ILE A 652 40.44 30.86 -20.51
CA ILE A 652 41.51 29.99 -19.99
C ILE A 652 41.80 30.28 -18.52
N GLY A 653 41.77 31.57 -18.12
CA GLY A 653 42.00 31.96 -16.73
C GLY A 653 40.89 31.50 -15.77
N ARG A 654 39.63 31.45 -16.24
CA ARG A 654 38.52 30.92 -15.43
C ARG A 654 38.58 29.39 -15.35
N ALA A 655 38.98 28.72 -16.42
CA ALA A 655 39.20 27.27 -16.43
C ALA A 655 40.31 26.86 -15.45
N GLU A 656 41.38 27.64 -15.40
CA GLU A 656 42.47 27.45 -14.44
C GLU A 656 41.98 27.49 -13.01
N GLN A 657 41.13 28.47 -12.65
CA GLN A 657 40.53 28.54 -11.31
C GLN A 657 39.67 27.32 -10.99
N LEU A 658 38.80 26.89 -11.92
CA LEU A 658 37.94 25.71 -11.70
C LEU A 658 38.74 24.42 -11.53
N ILE A 659 39.86 24.29 -12.24
CA ILE A 659 40.79 23.15 -12.12
C ILE A 659 41.51 23.17 -10.78
N LEU A 660 41.96 24.34 -10.32
CA LEU A 660 42.58 24.50 -9.00
C LEU A 660 41.57 24.18 -7.88
N ASP A 661 40.33 24.66 -7.99
CA ASP A 661 39.28 24.37 -7.01
C ASP A 661 38.98 22.86 -6.95
N ALA A 662 38.90 22.19 -8.11
CA ALA A 662 38.68 20.74 -8.17
C ALA A 662 39.87 19.93 -7.66
N GLU A 663 41.10 20.32 -8.00
CA GLU A 663 42.33 19.74 -7.45
C GLU A 663 42.32 19.85 -5.92
N GLN A 664 41.89 21.01 -5.39
CA GLN A 664 41.85 21.23 -3.96
C GLN A 664 40.91 20.25 -3.26
N GLU A 665 39.73 20.03 -3.84
CA GLU A 665 38.78 19.04 -3.35
C GLU A 665 39.36 17.62 -3.37
N PHE A 666 40.05 17.20 -4.44
CA PHE A 666 40.68 15.87 -4.49
C PHE A 666 41.80 15.71 -3.47
N PHE A 667 42.65 16.72 -3.33
CA PHE A 667 43.77 16.71 -2.40
C PHE A 667 43.32 16.67 -0.93
N ASP A 668 42.34 17.51 -0.57
CA ASP A 668 41.85 17.60 0.81
C ASP A 668 41.10 16.32 1.24
N ASN A 669 40.46 15.64 0.28
CA ASN A 669 39.81 14.35 0.49
C ASN A 669 40.77 13.14 0.36
N ALA A 670 42.06 13.35 0.09
CA ALA A 670 43.00 12.25 -0.05
C ALA A 670 43.36 11.63 1.31
N THR A 671 43.20 10.31 1.42
CA THR A 671 43.60 9.56 2.62
C THR A 671 45.07 9.15 2.60
N THR A 672 45.65 9.01 1.41
CA THR A 672 47.05 8.65 1.18
C THR A 672 47.76 9.75 0.42
N GLY A 673 49.03 10.00 0.73
CA GLY A 673 49.85 10.91 -0.06
C GLY A 673 50.33 10.34 -1.40
N ASN A 674 49.91 9.14 -1.81
CA ASN A 674 50.50 8.49 -2.97
C ASN A 674 50.06 9.16 -4.29
N MET A 675 50.96 9.83 -5.00
CA MET A 675 50.63 10.47 -6.29
C MET A 675 50.12 9.51 -7.38
N TYR A 676 50.36 8.21 -7.24
CA TYR A 676 49.94 7.20 -8.22
C TYR A 676 48.65 6.47 -7.83
N ASP A 677 48.05 6.79 -6.68
CA ASP A 677 46.89 6.08 -6.17
C ASP A 677 45.85 7.00 -5.51
N GLY A 678 44.60 6.55 -5.54
CA GLY A 678 43.46 7.25 -4.95
C GLY A 678 43.25 8.69 -5.45
N ASN A 679 42.73 9.55 -4.58
CA ASN A 679 42.39 10.93 -4.91
C ASN A 679 43.61 11.79 -5.26
N MET A 680 44.80 11.44 -4.76
CA MET A 680 46.02 12.19 -5.04
C MET A 680 46.48 12.01 -6.50
N LYS A 681 46.23 10.84 -7.09
CA LYS A 681 46.38 10.64 -8.54
C LYS A 681 45.40 11.48 -9.34
N LEU A 682 44.14 11.53 -8.91
CA LEU A 682 43.11 12.35 -9.57
C LEU A 682 43.47 13.84 -9.52
N ALA A 683 43.98 14.34 -8.37
CA ALA A 683 44.50 15.69 -8.23
C ALA A 683 45.62 15.99 -9.24
N MET A 684 46.60 15.07 -9.36
CA MET A 684 47.69 15.20 -10.34
C MET A 684 47.20 15.17 -11.80
N GLU A 685 46.25 14.29 -12.13
CA GLU A 685 45.65 14.22 -13.46
C GLU A 685 44.83 15.47 -13.79
N CYS A 686 44.13 16.05 -12.81
CA CYS A 686 43.37 17.30 -12.94
C CYS A 686 44.29 18.47 -13.38
N LEU A 687 45.46 18.60 -12.76
CA LEU A 687 46.46 19.62 -13.09
C LEU A 687 47.15 19.39 -14.46
N ASN A 688 46.94 18.25 -15.12
CA ASN A 688 47.50 17.93 -16.45
C ASN A 688 46.55 18.26 -17.61
N ILE A 689 45.36 18.80 -17.32
CA ILE A 689 44.38 19.23 -18.33
C ILE A 689 44.87 20.45 -19.10
N LEU A 690 45.31 21.48 -18.37
CA LEU A 690 45.85 22.72 -18.93
C LEU A 690 47.38 22.66 -19.12
N PRO A 691 47.95 23.47 -20.02
CA PRO A 691 49.38 23.67 -20.08
C PRO A 691 49.92 24.23 -18.74
N PRO A 692 51.17 23.92 -18.37
CA PRO A 692 51.72 24.29 -17.07
C PRO A 692 51.82 25.81 -16.92
N THR A 693 50.96 26.36 -16.07
CA THR A 693 51.06 27.73 -15.53
C THR A 693 51.83 27.73 -14.21
N ASP A 694 52.29 28.89 -13.75
CA ASP A 694 53.06 29.01 -12.51
C ASP A 694 52.27 28.48 -11.30
N MET A 695 50.97 28.82 -11.21
CA MET A 695 50.07 28.34 -10.14
C MET A 695 49.88 26.82 -10.18
N VAL A 696 49.71 26.25 -11.37
CA VAL A 696 49.57 24.80 -11.55
C VAL A 696 50.85 24.06 -11.18
N ASN A 697 52.03 24.64 -11.47
CA ASN A 697 53.31 24.04 -11.09
C ASN A 697 53.52 24.06 -9.57
N GLU A 698 53.11 25.13 -8.88
CA GLU A 698 53.18 25.19 -7.41
C GLU A 698 52.34 24.09 -6.73
N GLU A 699 51.13 23.82 -7.24
CA GLU A 699 50.30 22.73 -6.70
C GLU A 699 50.83 21.34 -7.09
N LYS A 700 51.40 21.18 -8.30
CA LYS A 700 52.10 19.92 -8.67
C LYS A 700 53.26 19.63 -7.73
N ASP A 701 54.08 20.65 -7.45
CA ASP A 701 55.19 20.57 -6.52
C ASP A 701 54.71 20.17 -5.11
N LEU A 702 53.56 20.70 -4.67
CA LEU A 702 52.96 20.33 -3.39
C LEU A 702 52.53 18.86 -3.35
N ILE A 703 51.92 18.33 -4.41
CA ILE A 703 51.55 16.91 -4.53
C ILE A 703 52.80 16.01 -4.52
N GLU A 704 53.87 16.40 -5.21
CA GLU A 704 55.13 15.65 -5.16
C GLU A 704 55.76 15.69 -3.76
N ALA A 705 55.71 16.83 -3.08
CA ALA A 705 56.15 16.96 -1.69
C ALA A 705 55.32 16.09 -0.73
N THR A 706 54.00 15.98 -0.92
CA THR A 706 53.15 15.13 -0.08
C THR A 706 53.41 13.65 -0.32
N HIS A 707 53.64 13.25 -1.57
CA HIS A 707 54.05 11.88 -1.92
C HIS A 707 55.34 11.47 -1.22
N THR A 708 56.37 12.30 -1.34
CA THR A 708 57.66 12.02 -0.70
C THR A 708 57.50 11.95 0.82
N LEU A 709 56.86 12.94 1.47
CA LEU A 709 56.67 12.97 2.93
C LEU A 709 55.87 11.77 3.45
N ILE A 710 54.73 11.45 2.85
CA ILE A 710 53.79 10.47 3.40
C ILE A 710 54.10 9.07 2.86
N SER A 711 54.27 8.91 1.55
CA SER A 711 54.37 7.58 0.92
C SER A 711 55.79 7.02 0.90
N GLU A 712 56.82 7.87 0.72
CA GLU A 712 58.20 7.38 0.73
C GLU A 712 58.78 7.39 2.15
N TYR A 713 58.60 8.49 2.88
CA TYR A 713 59.23 8.69 4.18
C TYR A 713 58.37 8.30 5.39
N HIS A 714 57.05 8.07 5.21
CA HIS A 714 56.11 7.68 6.27
C HIS A 714 56.24 8.57 7.52
N VAL A 715 56.15 9.89 7.30
CA VAL A 715 56.31 10.89 8.36
C VAL A 715 55.12 10.84 9.32
N MET A 716 55.42 10.81 10.62
CA MET A 716 54.42 10.73 11.69
C MET A 716 54.15 12.11 12.28
N ASP A 717 52.87 12.49 12.42
CA ASP A 717 52.49 13.72 13.13
C ASP A 717 52.54 13.53 14.65
N ARG A 718 52.06 12.37 15.11
CA ARG A 718 52.07 11.91 16.51
C ARG A 718 52.57 10.46 16.55
N PRO A 719 53.06 9.96 17.71
CA PRO A 719 53.42 8.54 17.81
C PRO A 719 52.25 7.66 17.36
N ASN A 720 52.48 6.83 16.33
CA ASN A 720 51.51 5.94 15.68
C ASN A 720 50.38 6.61 14.85
N ILE A 721 50.49 7.89 14.48
CA ILE A 721 49.58 8.54 13.52
C ILE A 721 50.39 9.15 12.37
N GLU A 722 50.18 8.63 11.15
CA GLU A 722 50.77 9.15 9.92
C GLU A 722 50.20 10.52 9.55
N LEU A 723 51.03 11.34 8.91
CA LEU A 723 50.64 12.66 8.43
C LEU A 723 49.66 12.53 7.25
N MET A 724 48.54 13.25 7.31
CA MET A 724 47.54 13.27 6.23
C MET A 724 47.82 14.40 5.23
N PRO A 725 47.46 14.24 3.95
CA PRO A 725 47.67 15.27 2.93
C PRO A 725 47.09 16.65 3.30
N ILE A 726 45.85 16.70 3.79
CA ILE A 726 45.19 17.95 4.24
C ILE A 726 46.00 18.70 5.30
N GLN A 727 46.74 17.98 6.17
CA GLN A 727 47.59 18.59 7.20
C GLN A 727 48.84 19.24 6.60
N VAL A 728 49.36 18.71 5.50
CA VAL A 728 50.48 19.32 4.77
C VAL A 728 50.07 20.67 4.21
N ARG A 729 48.89 20.74 3.56
CA ARG A 729 48.39 21.98 2.98
C ARG A 729 48.00 23.03 4.02
N GLN A 730 47.38 22.61 5.13
CA GLN A 730 46.99 23.52 6.22
C GLN A 730 48.17 24.00 7.09
N SER A 731 49.38 23.46 6.90
CA SER A 731 50.54 23.83 7.72
C SER A 731 50.97 25.29 7.48
N THR A 732 50.93 26.10 8.54
CA THR A 732 51.37 27.51 8.51
C THR A 732 52.87 27.65 8.32
N ASN A 733 53.64 26.69 8.85
CA ASN A 733 55.09 26.62 8.71
C ASN A 733 55.50 25.25 8.16
N ARG A 734 55.63 25.16 6.84
CA ARG A 734 55.97 23.91 6.13
C ARG A 734 57.38 23.37 6.49
N LEU A 735 58.24 24.17 7.13
CA LEU A 735 59.54 23.69 7.65
C LEU A 735 59.41 22.73 8.82
N ASP A 736 58.32 22.80 9.59
CA ASP A 736 58.08 21.89 10.71
C ASP A 736 57.77 20.47 10.23
N LEU A 737 57.33 20.31 8.97
CA LEU A 737 57.18 18.99 8.35
C LEU A 737 58.53 18.31 8.13
N ILE A 738 59.57 19.09 7.84
CA ILE A 738 60.93 18.58 7.66
C ILE A 738 61.56 18.22 9.00
N SER A 739 61.30 18.98 10.06
CA SER A 739 61.74 18.58 11.42
C SER A 739 61.06 17.28 11.86
N LYS A 740 59.76 17.10 11.58
CA LYS A 740 59.05 15.82 11.80
C LYS A 740 59.63 14.67 10.98
N LEU A 741 60.01 14.91 9.73
CA LEU A 741 60.67 13.92 8.87
C LEU A 741 62.01 13.46 9.43
N ILE A 742 62.84 14.41 9.89
CA ILE A 742 64.14 14.12 10.52
C ILE A 742 63.96 13.28 11.80
N ASN A 743 62.89 13.53 12.56
CA ASN A 743 62.58 12.77 13.77
C ASN A 743 62.04 11.37 13.50
N SER A 744 61.28 11.20 12.42
CA SER A 744 60.61 9.95 12.07
C SER A 744 61.62 8.92 11.52
N ARG A 745 62.53 9.34 10.64
CA ARG A 745 63.47 8.43 9.95
C ARG A 745 64.93 8.74 10.30
N ARG A 746 65.59 7.75 10.91
CA ARG A 746 67.04 7.81 11.16
C ARG A 746 67.83 7.71 9.85
N GLY A 747 68.92 8.45 9.76
CA GLY A 747 69.83 8.41 8.61
C GLY A 747 69.46 9.28 7.40
N ILE A 748 68.35 10.04 7.45
CA ILE A 748 67.93 10.94 6.36
C ILE A 748 68.97 12.01 6.04
N TYR A 749 69.77 12.40 7.04
CA TYR A 749 70.88 13.34 6.90
C TYR A 749 71.97 12.91 5.90
N ARG A 750 71.97 11.64 5.46
CA ARG A 750 72.86 11.14 4.41
C ARG A 750 72.45 11.56 3.00
N GLN A 751 71.22 12.04 2.82
CA GLN A 751 70.65 12.47 1.52
C GLN A 751 70.23 13.96 1.56
N PRO A 752 71.18 14.90 1.78
CA PRO A 752 70.84 16.32 1.94
C PRO A 752 70.24 16.95 0.68
N THR A 753 70.58 16.43 -0.51
CA THR A 753 70.06 16.93 -1.79
C THR A 753 68.57 16.67 -1.95
N GLN A 754 68.09 15.50 -1.54
CA GLN A 754 66.66 15.13 -1.62
C GLN A 754 65.81 15.93 -0.64
N VAL A 755 66.31 16.16 0.58
CA VAL A 755 65.60 16.99 1.57
C VAL A 755 65.56 18.46 1.12
N LEU A 756 66.61 18.95 0.46
CA LEU A 756 66.60 20.29 -0.13
C LEU A 756 65.62 20.39 -1.31
N ASP A 757 65.55 19.40 -2.19
CA ASP A 757 64.54 19.34 -3.26
C ASP A 757 63.12 19.37 -2.68
N LEU A 758 62.87 18.58 -1.64
CA LEU A 758 61.61 18.57 -0.90
C LEU A 758 61.27 19.94 -0.29
N THR A 759 62.27 20.67 0.22
CA THR A 759 62.03 22.04 0.72
C THR A 759 61.61 23.00 -0.38
N GLN A 760 62.19 22.87 -1.58
CA GLN A 760 61.82 23.70 -2.71
C GLN A 760 60.37 23.42 -3.12
N LYS A 761 60.02 22.13 -3.23
CA LYS A 761 58.67 21.66 -3.57
C LYS A 761 57.59 22.03 -2.55
N LEU A 762 57.95 22.21 -1.27
CA LEU A 762 57.04 22.75 -0.25
C LEU A 762 56.78 24.27 -0.40
N GLY A 763 57.19 24.90 -1.49
CA GLY A 763 56.97 26.34 -1.75
C GLY A 763 58.08 27.25 -1.23
N TYR A 764 59.28 26.70 -0.96
CA TYR A 764 60.47 27.48 -0.59
C TYR A 764 61.53 27.52 -1.70
N GLN A 765 61.10 27.51 -2.97
CA GLN A 765 61.98 27.47 -4.15
C GLN A 765 63.14 28.49 -4.07
N ASP A 766 62.87 29.73 -3.63
CA ASP A 766 63.86 30.83 -3.52
C ASP A 766 64.23 31.26 -2.09
N ASN A 767 63.78 30.51 -1.08
CA ASN A 767 64.01 30.88 0.32
C ASN A 767 65.32 30.28 0.85
N LEU A 768 66.41 31.01 0.64
CA LEU A 768 67.76 30.64 1.11
C LEU A 768 67.84 30.44 2.65
N LEU A 769 67.05 31.18 3.43
CA LEU A 769 66.97 31.01 4.90
C LEU A 769 66.43 29.62 5.27
N ALA A 770 65.40 29.16 4.57
CA ALA A 770 64.84 27.83 4.77
C ALA A 770 65.89 26.74 4.47
N GLN A 771 66.63 26.88 3.37
CA GLN A 771 67.67 25.92 3.00
C GLN A 771 68.80 25.81 4.03
N VAL A 772 69.27 26.94 4.57
CA VAL A 772 70.31 26.94 5.62
C VAL A 772 69.78 26.33 6.92
N ARG A 773 68.54 26.66 7.32
CA ARG A 773 67.91 26.05 8.49
C ARG A 773 67.78 24.54 8.35
N VAL A 774 67.35 24.04 7.19
CA VAL A 774 67.22 22.60 6.94
C VAL A 774 68.56 21.89 7.00
N LEU A 775 69.60 22.46 6.39
CA LEU A 775 70.95 21.90 6.50
C LEU A 775 71.46 21.89 7.95
N ALA A 776 71.15 22.91 8.74
CA ALA A 776 71.47 22.96 10.16
C ALA A 776 70.69 21.91 10.98
N MET A 777 69.43 21.67 10.64
CA MET A 777 68.62 20.59 11.22
C MET A 777 69.20 19.21 10.89
N LEU A 778 69.61 18.97 9.63
CA LEU A 778 70.24 17.71 9.22
C LEU A 778 71.60 17.49 9.90
N ALA A 779 72.42 18.54 10.04
CA ALA A 779 73.68 18.48 10.78
C ALA A 779 73.44 18.10 12.24
N SER A 780 72.44 18.71 12.87
CA SER A 780 72.06 18.42 14.26
C SER A 780 71.50 17.00 14.42
N ALA A 781 70.78 16.48 13.42
CA ALA A 781 70.30 15.09 13.42
C ALA A 781 71.44 14.08 13.30
N ALA A 782 72.41 14.34 12.43
CA ALA A 782 73.62 13.52 12.31
C ALA A 782 74.39 13.47 13.63
N LEU A 783 74.45 14.59 14.36
CA LEU A 783 75.04 14.66 15.70
C LEU A 783 74.32 13.78 16.72
N VAL A 784 72.97 13.78 16.72
CA VAL A 784 72.14 12.96 17.63
C VAL A 784 72.25 11.46 17.35
N ASP A 785 72.45 11.09 16.08
CA ASP A 785 72.65 9.70 15.65
C ASP A 785 74.15 9.27 15.68
N GLU A 786 75.03 10.11 16.25
CA GLU A 786 76.47 9.85 16.47
C GLU A 786 77.31 9.73 15.16
N ASP A 787 76.81 10.23 14.03
CA ASP A 787 77.52 10.26 12.74
C ASP A 787 78.27 11.60 12.56
N PHE A 788 79.36 11.74 13.30
CA PHE A 788 80.09 13.01 13.43
C PHE A 788 80.74 13.47 12.11
N ASP A 789 81.23 12.56 11.27
CA ASP A 789 81.83 12.92 9.98
C ASP A 789 80.80 13.47 8.99
N MET A 790 79.57 12.93 8.98
CA MET A 790 78.48 13.50 8.20
C MET A 790 77.99 14.83 8.79
N SER A 791 77.91 14.94 10.12
CA SER A 791 77.61 16.21 10.79
C SER A 791 78.60 17.30 10.41
N TYR A 792 79.91 16.98 10.34
CA TYR A 792 80.96 17.91 9.91
C TYR A 792 80.74 18.40 8.48
N LYS A 793 80.51 17.48 7.53
CA LYS A 793 80.26 17.81 6.12
C LYS A 793 79.03 18.72 5.95
N LEU A 794 77.96 18.44 6.70
CA LEU A 794 76.75 19.24 6.69
C LEU A 794 76.97 20.62 7.31
N CYS A 795 77.76 20.74 8.39
CA CYS A 795 78.18 22.02 8.94
C CYS A 795 78.97 22.85 7.91
N CYS A 796 79.96 22.28 7.21
CA CYS A 796 80.65 23.00 6.13
C CYS A 796 79.65 23.49 5.05
N ALA A 797 78.75 22.61 4.61
CA ALA A 797 77.73 22.96 3.62
C ALA A 797 76.77 24.06 4.11
N THR A 798 76.41 24.10 5.40
CA THR A 798 75.59 25.20 5.98
C THR A 798 76.32 26.54 5.90
N VAL A 799 77.61 26.55 6.23
CA VAL A 799 78.44 27.77 6.25
C VAL A 799 78.73 28.26 4.85
N ASP A 800 79.05 27.38 3.92
CA ASP A 800 79.28 27.73 2.52
C ASP A 800 78.00 28.32 1.88
N LYS A 801 76.82 27.77 2.20
CA LYS A 801 75.54 28.35 1.79
C LYS A 801 75.22 29.68 2.50
N ALA A 802 75.65 29.87 3.75
CA ALA A 802 75.49 31.16 4.42
C ALA A 802 76.40 32.23 3.80
N ARG A 803 77.64 31.88 3.47
CA ARG A 803 78.64 32.77 2.83
C ARG A 803 78.28 33.15 1.40
N SER A 804 77.69 32.24 0.62
CA SER A 804 77.28 32.55 -0.76
C SER A 804 76.28 33.72 -0.83
N ILE A 805 75.61 34.04 0.28
CA ILE A 805 74.61 35.10 0.40
C ILE A 805 75.23 36.45 0.78
N GLU A 806 76.36 36.46 1.51
CA GLU A 806 77.11 37.69 1.85
C GLU A 806 77.55 38.48 0.61
N THR A 807 77.66 37.81 -0.53
CA THR A 807 78.05 38.41 -1.81
C THR A 807 76.92 39.19 -2.50
N HIS A 808 75.66 39.10 -2.04
CA HIS A 808 74.50 39.77 -2.66
C HIS A 808 74.04 40.99 -1.83
N PRO A 809 74.25 42.24 -2.30
CA PRO A 809 74.14 43.45 -1.47
C PRO A 809 72.72 43.90 -1.05
N ASN A 810 71.65 43.19 -1.44
CA ASN A 810 70.27 43.69 -1.34
C ASN A 810 69.30 42.91 -0.43
N ARG A 811 69.74 41.95 0.40
CA ARG A 811 68.84 41.26 1.36
C ARG A 811 69.02 41.76 2.81
N ARG A 812 67.90 42.02 3.49
CA ARG A 812 67.78 42.70 4.81
C ARG A 812 68.65 42.04 5.89
N ARG A 813 69.50 42.83 6.60
CA ARG A 813 70.37 42.43 7.74
C ARG A 813 69.71 41.45 8.72
N TYR A 814 68.45 41.66 9.06
CA TYR A 814 67.69 40.82 10.00
C TYR A 814 67.59 39.34 9.60
N ARG A 815 67.47 39.01 8.29
CA ARG A 815 67.48 37.61 7.84
C ARG A 815 68.87 37.00 7.94
N MET A 816 69.92 37.80 7.78
CA MET A 816 71.31 37.34 7.89
C MET A 816 71.63 36.90 9.32
N ASP A 817 71.15 37.65 10.31
CA ASP A 817 71.35 37.33 11.73
C ASP A 817 70.70 35.98 12.09
N GLU A 818 69.48 35.69 11.60
CA GLU A 818 68.81 34.40 11.82
C GLU A 818 69.49 33.22 11.09
N MET A 819 70.09 33.46 9.91
CA MET A 819 70.84 32.45 9.15
C MET A 819 72.15 32.11 9.85
N ASN A 820 72.90 33.15 10.22
CA ASN A 820 74.14 33.02 10.97
C ASN A 820 73.86 32.33 12.30
N GLN A 821 72.75 32.68 12.97
CA GLN A 821 72.28 32.04 14.19
C GLN A 821 72.14 30.52 14.05
N ALA A 822 71.42 30.05 13.03
CA ALA A 822 71.22 28.62 12.81
C ALA A 822 72.53 27.90 12.45
N ALA A 823 73.40 28.53 11.65
CA ALA A 823 74.65 27.94 11.20
C ALA A 823 75.72 27.86 12.32
N TRP A 824 75.91 28.92 13.12
CA TRP A 824 76.89 28.91 14.21
C TRP A 824 76.47 27.96 15.34
N GLN A 825 75.16 27.87 15.65
CA GLN A 825 74.65 26.95 16.67
C GLN A 825 74.89 25.49 16.30
N ALA A 826 74.60 25.10 15.05
CA ALA A 826 74.88 23.76 14.56
C ALA A 826 76.39 23.42 14.66
N CYS A 827 77.25 24.36 14.25
CA CYS A 827 78.70 24.20 14.33
C CYS A 827 79.19 24.10 15.78
N PHE A 828 78.74 24.99 16.67
CA PHE A 828 79.13 25.00 18.07
C PHE A 828 78.73 23.71 18.80
N ASN A 829 77.53 23.19 18.51
CA ASN A 829 77.04 21.94 19.09
C ASN A 829 77.93 20.75 18.72
N LEU A 830 78.37 20.64 17.47
CA LEU A 830 79.32 19.59 17.05
C LEU A 830 80.71 19.75 17.70
N GLY A 831 81.23 20.97 17.77
CA GLY A 831 82.55 21.24 18.35
C GLY A 831 82.66 20.93 19.84
N LYS A 832 81.57 21.13 20.59
CA LYS A 832 81.50 20.90 22.04
C LYS A 832 81.46 19.41 22.42
N VAL A 833 81.10 18.50 21.51
CA VAL A 833 80.99 17.06 21.82
C VAL A 833 82.37 16.40 21.97
N GLU A 834 82.70 15.94 23.17
CA GLU A 834 83.97 15.28 23.48
C GLU A 834 84.12 13.88 22.86
N LEU A 835 83.01 13.24 22.49
CA LEU A 835 82.96 11.91 21.87
C LEU A 835 83.49 11.88 20.43
N PHE A 836 83.63 13.04 19.79
CA PHE A 836 84.19 13.10 18.45
C PHE A 836 85.72 13.04 18.51
N GLU A 837 86.28 11.91 18.07
CA GLU A 837 87.69 11.55 18.22
C GLU A 837 88.66 12.44 17.42
N ASN A 838 88.18 13.18 16.41
CA ASN A 838 89.00 14.02 15.53
C ASN A 838 89.09 15.48 16.01
N PRO A 839 90.14 15.89 16.75
CA PRO A 839 90.22 17.23 17.30
C PRO A 839 90.44 18.32 16.24
N ARG A 840 91.11 18.01 15.11
CA ARG A 840 91.32 18.96 14.00
C ARG A 840 89.99 19.43 13.42
N LYS A 841 89.12 18.49 13.02
CA LYS A 841 87.77 18.78 12.52
C LYS A 841 86.92 19.53 13.55
N ARG A 842 87.11 19.31 14.86
CA ARG A 842 86.43 20.06 15.93
C ARG A 842 86.91 21.50 16.03
N LEU A 843 88.22 21.75 15.92
CA LEU A 843 88.76 23.11 15.86
C LEU A 843 88.24 23.85 14.63
N ASP A 844 88.17 23.18 13.47
CA ASP A 844 87.68 23.76 12.23
C ASP A 844 86.22 24.20 12.34
N VAL A 845 85.35 23.35 12.91
CA VAL A 845 83.93 23.70 13.11
C VAL A 845 83.75 24.80 14.15
N LEU A 846 84.54 24.79 15.22
CA LEU A 846 84.52 25.89 16.19
C LEU A 846 85.05 27.20 15.60
N ALA A 847 86.01 27.15 14.69
CA ALA A 847 86.49 28.32 13.95
C ALA A 847 85.41 28.86 13.00
N MET A 848 84.71 27.97 12.29
CA MET A 848 83.53 28.34 11.48
C MET A 848 82.41 28.95 12.35
N ALA A 849 82.20 28.44 13.56
CA ALA A 849 81.24 29.01 14.50
C ALA A 849 81.66 30.41 15.00
N LEU A 850 82.95 30.67 15.22
CA LEU A 850 83.46 31.99 15.64
C LEU A 850 83.26 33.08 14.58
N GLU A 851 83.32 32.72 13.30
CA GLU A 851 83.10 33.64 12.19
C GLU A 851 81.64 34.10 12.11
N LEU A 852 80.70 33.20 12.44
CA LEU A 852 79.26 33.42 12.30
C LEU A 852 78.56 33.81 13.61
N ALA A 853 79.22 33.63 14.77
CA ALA A 853 78.60 33.85 16.08
C ALA A 853 78.32 35.34 16.37
N PRO A 854 77.18 35.67 17.00
CA PRO A 854 76.92 37.01 17.49
C PRO A 854 77.91 37.36 18.60
N ALA A 855 78.27 38.66 18.71
CA ALA A 855 79.32 39.15 19.60
C ALA A 855 79.17 38.71 21.08
N GLU A 856 77.94 38.44 21.52
CA GLU A 856 77.62 37.97 22.87
C GLU A 856 78.16 36.55 23.16
N ASN A 857 78.06 35.63 22.18
CA ASN A 857 78.35 34.21 22.37
C ASN A 857 79.77 33.81 21.93
N VAL A 858 80.53 34.73 21.30
CA VAL A 858 81.92 34.51 20.89
C VAL A 858 82.80 34.07 22.08
N SER A 859 82.55 34.63 23.27
CA SER A 859 83.31 34.30 24.47
C SER A 859 83.16 32.84 24.90
N GLU A 860 81.96 32.27 24.73
CA GLU A 860 81.66 30.86 25.05
C GLU A 860 82.34 29.93 24.04
N VAL A 861 82.21 30.23 22.74
CA VAL A 861 82.85 29.46 21.66
C VAL A 861 84.37 29.47 21.81
N LEU A 862 84.97 30.63 22.07
CA LEU A 862 86.42 30.77 22.30
C LEU A 862 86.89 29.97 23.52
N SER A 863 86.07 29.85 24.57
CA SER A 863 86.43 29.09 25.77
C SER A 863 86.55 27.59 25.46
N VAL A 864 85.66 27.05 24.63
CA VAL A 864 85.67 25.65 24.19
C VAL A 864 86.81 25.43 23.20
N TRP A 865 87.00 26.34 22.25
CA TRP A 865 88.11 26.29 21.29
C TRP A 865 89.48 26.26 21.99
N ARG A 866 89.73 27.18 22.94
CA ARG A 866 91.00 27.24 23.70
C ARG A 866 91.25 26.00 24.56
N LYS A 867 90.19 25.37 25.08
CA LYS A 867 90.34 24.11 25.85
C LYS A 867 90.78 22.98 24.94
N LEU A 868 90.21 22.90 23.73
CA LEU A 868 90.52 21.85 22.78
C LEU A 868 91.90 22.05 22.14
N ASP A 869 92.24 23.29 21.76
CA ASP A 869 93.55 23.67 21.20
C ASP A 869 94.72 23.28 22.13
N ARG A 870 94.54 23.43 23.45
CA ARG A 870 95.52 22.98 24.45
C ARG A 870 95.68 21.46 24.55
N GLN A 871 94.68 20.70 24.12
CA GLN A 871 94.69 19.23 24.13
C GLN A 871 95.24 18.63 22.83
N VAL A 872 95.30 19.42 21.75
CA VAL A 872 95.93 19.01 20.48
C VAL A 872 97.44 19.21 20.60
N PRO A 873 98.27 18.16 20.48
CA PRO A 873 99.72 18.35 20.36
C PRO A 873 100.02 19.13 19.06
N PRO A 874 101.01 20.03 19.03
CA PRO A 874 101.41 20.71 17.80
C PRO A 874 101.99 19.68 16.82
N SER A 875 101.14 19.11 15.97
CA SER A 875 101.54 18.21 14.90
C SER A 875 101.98 19.01 13.68
N ASP A 876 103.10 19.72 13.82
CA ASP A 876 103.96 20.05 12.69
C ASP A 876 104.65 18.75 12.21
N LEU A 877 103.93 17.77 11.62
CA LEU A 877 104.54 16.61 10.91
C LEU A 877 103.54 15.61 10.27
N GLU A 878 102.45 16.06 9.65
CA GLU A 878 101.58 15.17 8.84
C GLU A 878 101.17 15.76 7.48
N TRP A 879 101.91 16.77 7.01
CA TRP A 879 101.73 17.36 5.67
C TRP A 879 102.38 16.54 4.54
N LEU A 880 102.59 15.23 4.75
CA LEU A 880 103.34 14.36 3.82
C LEU A 880 102.74 12.97 3.54
N GLU A 881 101.70 12.52 4.26
CA GLU A 881 101.08 11.21 3.96
C GLU A 881 99.75 11.31 3.19
N ASP A 882 98.90 12.32 3.42
CA ASP A 882 97.66 12.48 2.64
C ASP A 882 97.90 13.14 1.26
N ALA A 883 98.99 13.89 1.09
CA ALA A 883 99.37 14.48 -0.21
C ALA A 883 99.88 13.44 -1.23
N ASN A 884 100.13 12.19 -0.81
CA ASN A 884 100.66 11.12 -1.68
C ASN A 884 99.63 10.07 -2.10
N GLN A 885 98.37 10.12 -1.63
CA GLN A 885 97.30 9.26 -2.16
C GLN A 885 96.48 9.93 -3.27
N ASP A 886 96.48 11.27 -3.34
CA ASP A 886 95.72 12.02 -4.36
C ASP A 886 96.46 12.26 -5.68
N LEU A 887 97.71 11.81 -5.82
CA LEU A 887 98.54 11.99 -7.02
C LEU A 887 98.73 10.72 -7.88
N VAL A 888 98.09 9.58 -7.55
CA VAL A 888 98.17 8.35 -8.37
C VAL A 888 96.81 7.82 -8.84
N SER A 889 95.67 8.29 -8.35
CA SER A 889 94.35 7.77 -8.76
C SER A 889 93.63 8.57 -9.87
N ALA A 890 94.23 9.66 -10.36
CA ALA A 890 93.82 10.34 -11.60
C ALA A 890 94.58 9.80 -12.82
N SER A 891 94.72 8.49 -12.95
CA SER A 891 94.94 7.88 -14.26
C SER A 891 94.35 6.47 -14.32
N THR A 892 93.57 6.24 -15.37
CA THR A 892 93.14 4.94 -15.90
C THR A 892 92.03 4.17 -15.18
N SER A 893 90.80 4.47 -15.60
CA SER A 893 89.86 3.42 -16.01
C SER A 893 90.44 2.60 -17.18
N ILE A 894 91.12 1.50 -16.91
CA ILE A 894 91.24 0.37 -17.85
C ILE A 894 91.13 -0.94 -17.06
N ARG A 895 89.98 -1.60 -17.26
CA ARG A 895 89.71 -3.05 -17.28
C ARG A 895 89.96 -3.90 -16.03
N ASP A 896 88.89 -4.63 -15.70
CA ASP A 896 88.89 -6.04 -15.28
C ASP A 896 90.12 -6.84 -15.76
N ASP A 897 90.75 -7.60 -14.87
CA ASP A 897 90.52 -9.05 -14.81
C ASP A 897 91.25 -9.69 -13.61
N LYS A 898 90.53 -10.59 -12.94
CA LYS A 898 90.93 -11.87 -12.32
C LYS A 898 92.30 -12.06 -11.65
N GLY A 899 92.24 -12.77 -10.52
CA GLY A 899 93.30 -13.70 -10.10
C GLY A 899 93.54 -13.71 -8.60
N VAL A 900 92.59 -14.21 -7.79
CA VAL A 900 92.61 -15.58 -7.23
C VAL A 900 93.68 -15.82 -6.16
N GLY A 901 93.20 -15.82 -4.92
CA GLY A 901 93.41 -16.87 -3.93
C GLY A 901 94.49 -16.59 -2.90
N TRP A 902 94.52 -17.28 -1.77
CA TRP A 902 94.10 -18.65 -1.52
C TRP A 902 93.79 -18.80 -0.01
N HIS A 903 92.81 -19.64 0.31
CA HIS A 903 92.61 -20.29 1.63
C HIS A 903 92.12 -19.39 2.79
N SER A 904 91.17 -19.82 3.62
CA SER A 904 91.02 -21.15 4.20
C SER A 904 89.62 -21.35 4.81
N LEU A 905 88.93 -22.43 4.40
CA LEU A 905 88.07 -23.33 5.21
C LEU A 905 87.07 -22.65 6.17
N PHE A 906 85.88 -22.23 5.73
CA PHE A 906 84.64 -23.03 5.61
C PHE A 906 84.27 -23.97 6.76
N ASP A 907 83.01 -23.79 7.17
CA ASP A 907 82.06 -24.71 7.78
C ASP A 907 81.97 -24.88 9.31
N SER A 908 80.75 -24.55 9.76
CA SER A 908 79.91 -25.28 10.72
C SER A 908 80.04 -25.01 12.23
N ALA A 909 79.09 -24.23 12.75
CA ALA A 909 78.23 -24.49 13.94
C ALA A 909 77.41 -23.22 14.23
N ARG A 910 76.17 -23.08 13.76
CA ARG A 910 74.90 -23.55 14.37
C ARG A 910 74.81 -23.46 15.91
N ARG A 911 73.77 -22.72 16.35
CA ARG A 911 72.88 -22.91 17.53
C ARG A 911 73.36 -22.33 18.87
N GLN A 912 72.55 -21.42 19.45
CA GLN A 912 71.56 -21.65 20.54
C GLN A 912 72.26 -22.09 21.83
N GLN A 913 72.06 -21.49 23.01
CA GLN A 913 70.86 -21.22 23.82
C GLN A 913 71.38 -20.40 25.04
N TRP A 914 70.61 -19.56 25.73
CA TRP A 914 69.58 -19.95 26.70
C TRP A 914 68.59 -18.80 26.99
N LEU A 915 67.33 -19.21 27.13
CA LEU A 915 66.14 -18.49 27.59
C LEU A 915 66.05 -18.53 29.14
N LEU A 916 65.41 -17.51 29.73
CA LEU A 916 64.49 -17.51 30.89
C LEU A 916 64.43 -16.04 31.36
N GLY A 917 63.37 -15.25 31.16
CA GLY A 917 61.96 -15.54 31.40
C GLY A 917 61.57 -14.84 32.69
N ASP A 918 61.28 -13.54 32.62
CA ASP A 918 60.66 -12.79 33.73
C ASP A 918 59.16 -12.65 33.41
N LEU A 919 58.37 -13.36 34.19
CA LEU A 919 56.91 -13.36 34.17
C LEU A 919 56.51 -13.55 35.63
N LEU A 920 56.06 -12.47 36.26
CA LEU A 920 55.14 -12.42 37.41
C LEU A 920 54.89 -10.92 37.64
N GLY A 921 53.74 -10.37 37.33
CA GLY A 921 52.43 -10.88 37.71
C GLY A 921 52.11 -10.31 39.09
N GLY A 922 51.31 -9.25 39.09
CA GLY A 922 50.96 -8.49 40.28
C GLY A 922 50.06 -9.23 41.27
N SER A 923 49.94 -8.61 42.45
CA SER A 923 48.95 -8.73 43.53
C SER A 923 49.70 -8.34 44.81
N SER A 924 49.18 -7.67 45.83
CA SER A 924 47.83 -7.29 46.24
C SER A 924 47.97 -6.32 47.43
N SER A 925 46.83 -5.72 47.81
CA SER A 925 46.51 -5.23 49.15
C SER A 925 47.07 -3.84 49.53
N THR A 926 46.23 -2.81 49.45
CA THR A 926 45.53 -2.16 50.58
C THR A 926 46.43 -1.36 51.51
N GLY A 927 46.10 -0.08 51.69
CA GLY A 927 46.64 0.68 52.81
C GLY A 927 46.77 2.17 52.53
N ASN A 928 45.61 2.82 52.46
CA ASN A 928 45.36 4.13 53.05
C ASN A 928 46.50 4.69 53.94
N SER A 929 47.03 5.85 53.59
CA SER A 929 47.13 7.04 54.45
C SER A 929 48.36 7.91 54.13
N GLY A 930 48.09 9.20 53.90
CA GLY A 930 48.81 10.31 54.51
C GLY A 930 50.32 10.40 54.30
N THR A 931 50.69 11.13 53.25
CA THR A 931 51.72 12.19 53.25
C THR A 931 52.88 12.07 54.26
N SER A 932 54.05 11.72 53.74
CA SER A 932 55.30 12.41 54.07
C SER A 932 56.30 12.18 52.93
N THR A 933 56.75 13.26 52.29
CA THR A 933 57.93 13.25 51.42
C THR A 933 59.16 12.78 52.21
N PRO A 934 60.07 12.04 51.55
CA PRO A 934 61.38 12.64 51.32
C PRO A 934 61.96 12.38 49.91
N GLU A 935 62.60 13.42 49.39
CA GLU A 935 63.62 13.56 48.32
C GLU A 935 63.79 12.49 47.21
N PRO A 936 63.88 12.90 45.92
CA PRO A 936 64.32 12.02 44.86
C PRO A 936 65.85 12.08 44.67
N GLY A 937 66.47 10.91 44.74
CA GLY A 937 67.80 10.64 44.21
C GLY A 937 67.82 10.58 42.68
N PHE A 938 68.97 10.95 42.12
CA PHE A 938 69.32 10.95 40.71
C PHE A 938 69.24 9.56 40.04
N GLU A 939 68.49 9.45 38.94
CA GLU A 939 68.69 8.42 37.89
C GLU A 939 69.24 9.08 36.62
N GLY A 940 70.31 8.50 36.06
CA GLY A 940 71.04 9.05 34.91
C GLY A 940 70.31 8.91 33.57
N LYS A 941 70.13 10.03 32.85
CA LYS A 941 69.58 10.08 31.49
C LYS A 941 70.43 9.28 30.50
N ARG A 942 69.81 8.57 29.53
CA ARG A 942 70.52 7.85 28.45
C ARG A 942 71.33 8.85 27.60
N LYS A 943 72.51 8.45 27.11
CA LYS A 943 73.45 9.33 26.37
C LYS A 943 72.82 10.07 25.17
N ARG A 944 71.94 9.40 24.42
CA ARG A 944 71.17 9.99 23.32
C ARG A 944 70.28 11.16 23.78
N ASP A 945 69.69 11.05 24.97
CA ASP A 945 68.83 12.09 25.54
C ASP A 945 69.67 13.31 25.97
N GLN A 946 70.92 13.09 26.38
CA GLN A 946 71.88 14.17 26.70
C GLN A 946 72.31 14.94 25.44
N LEU A 947 72.54 14.25 24.31
CA LEU A 947 72.82 14.91 23.03
C LEU A 947 71.60 15.67 22.50
N ARG A 948 70.39 15.14 22.68
CA ARG A 948 69.14 15.87 22.36
C ARG A 948 68.96 17.13 23.21
N GLU A 949 69.21 17.04 24.52
CA GLU A 949 69.15 18.19 25.45
C GLU A 949 70.21 19.25 25.10
N MET A 950 71.37 18.83 24.57
CA MET A 950 72.46 19.71 24.15
C MET A 950 72.18 20.48 22.85
N VAL A 951 71.47 19.87 21.89
CA VAL A 951 71.06 20.54 20.63
C VAL A 951 69.95 21.57 20.87
N GLY A 952 69.17 21.41 21.95
CA GLY A 952 68.13 22.35 22.37
C GLY A 952 66.78 22.15 21.67
N GLY A 953 65.69 22.56 22.34
CA GLY A 953 64.32 22.38 21.86
C GLY A 953 63.89 23.32 20.72
N TRP A 954 64.75 24.21 20.24
CA TRP A 954 64.46 25.05 19.07
C TRP A 954 64.50 24.26 17.74
N LEU A 955 64.96 23.02 17.78
CA LEU A 955 65.07 22.11 16.65
C LEU A 955 63.94 21.08 16.55
N PHE A 956 63.14 20.90 17.62
CA PHE A 956 62.16 19.82 17.80
C PHE A 956 60.75 20.34 18.01
#